data_AF-A0A0Q8QK09-F1
#
_entry.id   AF-A0A0Q8QK09-F1
#
_cell.length_a   1.000
_cell.length_b   1.000
_cell.length_c   1.000
_cell.angle_alpha   90.00
_cell.angle_beta   90.00
_cell.angle_gamma   90.00
#
_symmetry.space_group_name_H-M   'P 1'
#
loop_
_entity.id
_entity.type
_entity.pdbx_description
1 polymer ?
#
loop_
_entity_poly.entity_id
_entity_poly.type
_entity_poly.pdbx_seq_one_letter_code
_entity_poly.pdbx_strand_id
1 'polypeptide(L)'
;MIYGDPGTVIPLNIPPGRGDHVLSVPPGLVVARRVATPGHQPVGAGWSFAAGSAFVMSSGDALPARVPLAVIGPGVAQSGMMRLDRSAYLQSKPLGVDFGTSSDPARTQTPHRLRCSFRGIVPAKVDGALLFAMTGWGTGSIMLSTRYGSDQLECTIGRGDQTEGGFFSTAMRRPGVEQLLEVEWRDGSGAGGTISFFIDGKPAGGPFRTKIKPRVAAGMDFSVNASLGNMRQAIDGLLVREIRVGFDRPVTNYSYPLVVSGPVDGAILPDLVVDARAVTAPQPARTLAWRGADGSVATLDVTIGPIDVRPGQAYKAILEDWSSGKPVAHPHELVMTRIAAQNCRFEDDWLGAAQSAWIECLPQGPVPNIGGIDYRCEAIRCGDYVQFQFGYDWDAATMPANPFGDPSGKHSYMVPHKWRIYDTDDLPIAVIETPDGGPLNGNDKPYLFSGPHDPRGCAMISSTDRWYPHGTVRSGVIWRSGDPGSHDQAGIRRTVPLFDLSIPFGCHLDYSVNGFDLRIFSGGQGNEGQANGFGNIRVIPWKQSDYRKMTGSAGRTRDPYGRMLYSANSMAANAALWLEYTPFNVQGRSPVTGSGGMRDDRQIIPEPVAWHINLPDGVRPHDGLPWRAIALDYLTGYVSDPVHAFEKGRNIPLFKGNARRPIVARNHYYGPGDSAVPEAQAWYQQGGRVPNWLRETAPLKVTVPYAGDTPSTPYFGTFQVDKLHGHQFPGWGSMLFRTPEFAFLGHRFWDQNRLYSNDILSDPWLDLWSSREGAWAFLHAALAWKTASAASQRLYSRAEVLDFAVFDLELFHDRHYAATPGFLNPPINLMPNGKVEMHLAAYAAAQYFGPVAKDDGRIYQHEFSIGYWLSALAAGEKLGFNTALRSASPKARAVLDWLIAMHRKRIVGRINEAPNLPPIDGSNYLVGIWTADHIAKAGGEVARLPRRYAELEPLWGKTAKWDVYRDDRGTVSRDGQAMDQLIAGPSLLRYLLGQTGDDLIAAQSTANGWRDTKKAEELAKGEQAGSGWFTCLQATNNPAKAVQS
;
A
#
# COMPACT_ATOMS: atom_id res chain seq x y z
N MET A 1 25.98 11.95 16.65
CA MET A 1 26.38 10.81 17.50
C MET A 1 25.85 9.52 16.90
N ILE A 2 26.62 8.44 17.03
CA ILE A 2 26.30 7.06 16.67
C ILE A 2 26.71 6.17 17.83
N TYR A 3 25.97 5.10 18.07
CA TYR A 3 26.22 4.13 19.13
C TYR A 3 26.19 2.70 18.55
N GLY A 4 26.82 1.75 19.22
CA GLY A 4 26.66 0.34 18.85
C GLY A 4 27.39 -0.61 19.78
N ASP A 5 26.91 -1.83 19.88
CA ASP A 5 27.41 -2.77 20.88
C ASP A 5 28.81 -3.31 20.53
N PRO A 6 29.66 -3.57 21.53
CA PRO A 6 30.88 -4.37 21.34
C PRO A 6 30.58 -5.69 20.62
N GLY A 7 31.50 -6.17 19.77
CA GLY A 7 31.32 -7.41 19.02
C GLY A 7 30.51 -7.28 17.73
N THR A 8 30.07 -6.09 17.34
CA THR A 8 29.19 -5.86 16.18
C THR A 8 29.85 -5.02 15.07
N VAL A 9 29.17 -4.90 13.93
CA VAL A 9 29.51 -3.93 12.87
C VAL A 9 28.51 -2.80 12.94
N ILE A 10 28.99 -1.57 13.14
CA ILE A 10 28.17 -0.39 13.39
C ILE A 10 28.09 0.44 12.11
N PRO A 11 26.95 0.49 11.40
CA PRO A 11 26.82 1.31 10.19
C PRO A 11 26.87 2.79 10.53
N LEU A 12 27.68 3.56 9.78
CA LEU A 12 27.78 5.00 9.98
C LEU A 12 26.70 5.77 9.21
N ASN A 13 26.19 5.22 8.11
CA ASN A 13 25.13 5.82 7.28
C ASN A 13 25.41 7.29 6.91
N ILE A 14 26.66 7.61 6.57
CA ILE A 14 27.05 8.98 6.19
C ILE A 14 26.47 9.26 4.78
N PRO A 15 25.85 10.43 4.54
CA PRO A 15 25.34 10.77 3.21
C PRO A 15 26.44 10.69 2.14
N PRO A 16 26.10 10.31 0.89
CA PRO A 16 27.06 10.28 -0.20
C PRO A 16 27.55 11.70 -0.51
N GLY A 17 28.85 11.83 -0.76
CA GLY A 17 29.49 13.06 -1.22
C GLY A 17 29.87 13.01 -2.70
N ARG A 18 30.05 14.16 -3.35
CA ARG A 18 30.60 14.25 -4.71
C ARG A 18 32.10 14.51 -4.67
N GLY A 19 32.86 13.74 -5.45
CA GLY A 19 34.32 13.90 -5.56
C GLY A 19 35.08 13.40 -4.33
N ASP A 20 36.37 13.71 -4.30
CA ASP A 20 37.28 13.23 -3.26
C ASP A 20 37.03 13.92 -1.92
N HIS A 21 36.99 13.11 -0.87
CA HIS A 21 36.89 13.54 0.51
C HIS A 21 38.14 13.14 1.27
N VAL A 22 38.49 13.88 2.32
CA VAL A 22 39.60 13.50 3.22
C VAL A 22 39.02 13.02 4.54
N LEU A 23 39.16 11.71 4.82
CA LEU A 23 38.72 11.08 6.05
C LEU A 23 39.82 11.18 7.13
N SER A 24 39.44 11.51 8.35
CA SER A 24 40.28 11.50 9.54
C SER A 24 39.70 10.55 10.57
N VAL A 25 40.30 9.36 10.69
CA VAL A 25 39.92 8.32 11.64
C VAL A 25 40.71 8.48 12.94
N PRO A 26 40.05 8.64 14.11
CA PRO A 26 40.74 8.80 15.38
C PRO A 26 41.41 7.48 15.82
N PRO A 27 42.51 7.54 16.60
CA PRO A 27 43.19 6.35 17.10
C PRO A 27 42.23 5.37 17.79
N GLY A 28 42.39 4.07 17.47
CA GLY A 28 41.65 2.94 18.02
C GLY A 28 40.16 2.86 17.65
N LEU A 29 39.68 3.67 16.71
CA LEU A 29 38.44 3.41 15.98
C LEU A 29 38.79 2.63 14.70
N VAL A 30 38.21 1.44 14.51
CA VAL A 30 38.44 0.63 13.31
C VAL A 30 37.32 0.91 12.32
N VAL A 31 37.61 1.66 11.26
CA VAL A 31 36.66 1.96 10.19
C VAL A 31 36.88 1.00 9.03
N ALA A 32 35.81 0.46 8.48
CA ALA A 32 35.82 -0.41 7.32
C ALA A 32 34.77 0.03 6.30
N ARG A 33 34.88 -0.47 5.07
CA ARG A 33 33.85 -0.30 4.04
C ARG A 33 33.05 -1.59 3.95
N ARG A 34 31.72 -1.51 4.09
CA ARG A 34 30.83 -2.62 3.82
C ARG A 34 30.74 -2.84 2.31
N VAL A 35 31.11 -4.03 1.85
CA VAL A 35 30.97 -4.46 0.44
C VAL A 35 29.99 -5.61 0.38
N ALA A 36 28.87 -5.40 -0.29
CA ALA A 36 27.84 -6.40 -0.55
C ALA A 36 28.10 -7.12 -1.87
N THR A 37 28.07 -8.45 -1.87
CA THR A 37 28.20 -9.27 -3.08
C THR A 37 27.02 -10.24 -3.18
N PRO A 38 26.22 -10.19 -4.25
CA PRO A 38 25.15 -11.15 -4.48
C PRO A 38 25.71 -12.57 -4.57
N GLY A 39 24.98 -13.51 -3.98
CA GLY A 39 25.29 -14.93 -3.99
C GLY A 39 24.02 -15.77 -3.98
N HIS A 40 24.19 -17.08 -4.01
CA HIS A 40 23.09 -18.03 -3.96
C HIS A 40 23.41 -19.13 -2.94
N GLN A 41 22.44 -19.47 -2.09
CA GLN A 41 22.56 -20.55 -1.12
C GLN A 41 21.53 -21.64 -1.43
N PRO A 42 21.92 -22.92 -1.54
CA PRO A 42 20.98 -24.03 -1.65
C PRO A 42 20.10 -24.14 -0.40
N VAL A 43 18.78 -24.18 -0.59
CA VAL A 43 17.77 -24.43 0.45
C VAL A 43 16.88 -25.61 0.04
N GLY A 44 16.19 -26.22 1.00
CA GLY A 44 15.33 -27.37 0.74
C GLY A 44 14.09 -27.45 1.63
N ALA A 45 13.03 -28.05 1.10
CA ALA A 45 11.87 -28.50 1.85
C ALA A 45 11.48 -29.92 1.46
N GLY A 46 10.98 -30.70 2.43
CA GLY A 46 10.58 -32.07 2.21
C GLY A 46 9.37 -32.49 3.03
N TRP A 47 8.63 -33.47 2.49
CA TRP A 47 7.47 -34.10 3.09
C TRP A 47 7.75 -35.58 3.24
N SER A 48 7.66 -36.10 4.47
CA SER A 48 7.95 -37.50 4.77
C SER A 48 6.74 -38.15 5.42
N PHE A 49 6.23 -39.22 4.81
CA PHE A 49 5.08 -39.96 5.32
C PHE A 49 5.49 -40.92 6.44
N ALA A 50 5.05 -40.61 7.65
CA ALA A 50 5.04 -41.56 8.76
C ALA A 50 3.77 -42.45 8.68
N ALA A 51 3.76 -43.57 9.39
CA ALA A 51 2.62 -44.48 9.39
C ALA A 51 1.33 -43.78 9.90
N GLY A 52 0.26 -43.83 9.09
CA GLY A 52 -1.11 -43.50 9.53
C GLY A 52 -1.63 -42.08 9.28
N SER A 53 -0.89 -41.18 8.64
CA SER A 53 -1.34 -39.78 8.43
C SER A 53 -1.96 -39.52 7.06
N ALA A 54 -3.16 -38.90 7.03
CA ALA A 54 -3.85 -38.46 5.80
C ALA A 54 -3.22 -37.20 5.15
N PHE A 55 -2.29 -36.55 5.84
CA PHE A 55 -1.47 -35.46 5.33
C PHE A 55 -0.13 -35.39 6.09
N VAL A 56 0.85 -34.70 5.53
CA VAL A 56 2.12 -34.40 6.20
C VAL A 56 2.52 -32.95 5.99
N MET A 57 3.20 -32.37 6.97
CA MET A 57 3.69 -31.00 6.89
C MET A 57 5.13 -30.96 6.36
N SER A 58 5.46 -29.95 5.57
CA SER A 58 6.83 -29.75 5.09
C SER A 58 7.79 -29.46 6.24
N SER A 59 9.01 -29.98 6.14
CA SER A 59 10.17 -29.62 6.96
C SER A 59 11.26 -28.96 6.09
N GLY A 60 12.14 -28.16 6.69
CA GLY A 60 13.21 -27.45 5.99
C GLY A 60 13.02 -25.94 5.98
N ASP A 61 13.86 -25.25 5.22
CA ASP A 61 13.98 -23.79 5.22
C ASP A 61 13.63 -23.14 3.87
N ALA A 62 13.27 -23.92 2.84
CA ALA A 62 12.99 -23.38 1.51
C ALA A 62 11.66 -22.63 1.40
N LEU A 63 10.60 -23.11 2.04
CA LEU A 63 9.23 -22.57 1.91
C LEU A 63 8.94 -21.45 2.94
N PRO A 64 8.08 -20.48 2.61
CA PRO A 64 7.78 -19.35 3.50
C PRO A 64 7.03 -19.74 4.78
N ALA A 65 6.31 -20.87 4.76
CA ALA A 65 5.65 -21.47 5.91
C ALA A 65 5.62 -23.00 5.74
N ARG A 66 5.20 -23.73 6.79
CA ARG A 66 4.99 -25.17 6.67
C ARG A 66 3.78 -25.44 5.78
N VAL A 67 3.98 -26.11 4.65
CA VAL A 67 2.94 -26.42 3.68
C VAL A 67 2.48 -27.87 3.87
N PRO A 68 1.17 -28.15 3.98
CA PRO A 68 0.68 -29.52 4.00
C PRO A 68 0.74 -30.16 2.60
N LEU A 69 1.08 -31.45 2.55
CA LEU A 69 0.87 -32.34 1.41
C LEU A 69 -0.19 -33.37 1.81
N ALA A 70 -1.39 -33.24 1.26
CA ALA A 70 -2.56 -34.02 1.64
C ALA A 70 -2.86 -35.12 0.64
N VAL A 71 -3.45 -36.21 1.13
CA VAL A 71 -4.02 -37.27 0.30
C VAL A 71 -5.41 -36.84 -0.16
N ILE A 72 -5.64 -36.88 -1.48
CA ILE A 72 -6.95 -36.69 -2.07
C ILE A 72 -7.39 -38.02 -2.69
N GLY A 73 -8.56 -38.51 -2.29
CA GLY A 73 -9.05 -39.85 -2.65
C GLY A 73 -8.62 -40.95 -1.66
N PRO A 74 -8.84 -42.24 -1.99
CA PRO A 74 -8.67 -43.36 -1.07
C PRO A 74 -7.21 -43.84 -0.96
N GLY A 75 -6.29 -42.95 -0.54
CA GLY A 75 -4.91 -43.35 -0.28
C GLY A 75 -4.77 -44.18 1.00
N VAL A 76 -3.82 -45.13 1.00
CA VAL A 76 -3.63 -46.08 2.12
C VAL A 76 -2.21 -45.97 2.67
N ALA A 77 -2.07 -45.62 3.95
CA ALA A 77 -0.76 -45.64 4.61
C ALA A 77 -0.27 -47.09 4.79
N GLN A 78 0.94 -47.38 4.32
CA GLN A 78 1.55 -48.72 4.38
C GLN A 78 3.04 -48.60 4.71
N SER A 79 3.47 -49.18 5.85
CA SER A 79 4.89 -49.32 6.23
C SER A 79 5.74 -48.04 6.17
N GLY A 80 5.18 -46.89 6.60
CA GLY A 80 5.88 -45.59 6.54
C GLY A 80 6.00 -45.04 5.11
N MET A 81 5.04 -45.38 4.25
CA MET A 81 4.81 -44.83 2.92
C MET A 81 3.30 -44.60 2.72
N MET A 82 2.94 -43.78 1.74
CA MET A 82 1.57 -43.59 1.27
C MET A 82 1.37 -44.33 -0.04
N ARG A 83 0.44 -45.29 -0.09
CA ARG A 83 0.01 -45.95 -1.31
C ARG A 83 -1.06 -45.13 -2.01
N LEU A 84 -0.84 -44.85 -3.28
CA LEU A 84 -1.75 -44.15 -4.17
C LEU A 84 -2.16 -45.10 -5.30
N ASP A 85 -3.46 -45.28 -5.46
CA ASP A 85 -4.04 -45.96 -6.63
C ASP A 85 -4.59 -44.93 -7.64
N ARG A 86 -5.14 -45.35 -8.78
CA ARG A 86 -5.59 -44.43 -9.86
C ARG A 86 -6.57 -43.34 -9.45
N SER A 87 -7.35 -43.58 -8.39
CA SER A 87 -8.32 -42.62 -7.85
C SER A 87 -7.76 -41.77 -6.69
N ALA A 88 -6.47 -41.91 -6.36
CA ALA A 88 -5.83 -41.25 -5.24
C ALA A 88 -4.54 -40.54 -5.66
N TYR A 89 -4.29 -39.36 -5.11
CA TYR A 89 -3.12 -38.56 -5.41
C TYR A 89 -2.71 -37.71 -4.20
N LEU A 90 -1.49 -37.16 -4.22
CA LEU A 90 -1.06 -36.18 -3.24
C LEU A 90 -1.11 -34.79 -3.84
N GLN A 91 -1.56 -33.82 -3.06
CA GLN A 91 -1.59 -32.42 -3.46
C GLN A 91 -1.22 -31.51 -2.30
N SER A 92 -0.32 -30.57 -2.56
CA SER A 92 0.01 -29.53 -1.59
C SER A 92 -0.94 -28.34 -1.74
N LYS A 93 -1.02 -27.49 -0.70
CA LYS A 93 -1.40 -26.08 -0.93
C LYS A 93 -0.31 -25.41 -1.81
N PRO A 94 -0.58 -24.24 -2.43
CA PRO A 94 0.46 -23.51 -3.18
C PRO A 94 1.74 -23.31 -2.35
N LEU A 95 2.90 -23.46 -3.00
CA LEU A 95 4.19 -23.53 -2.30
C LEU A 95 4.70 -22.17 -1.81
N GLY A 96 4.28 -21.08 -2.46
CA GLY A 96 4.71 -19.72 -2.11
C GLY A 96 6.18 -19.41 -2.45
N VAL A 97 6.80 -20.17 -3.36
CA VAL A 97 8.19 -19.92 -3.79
C VAL A 97 8.29 -18.64 -4.62
N ASP A 98 9.34 -17.83 -4.37
CA ASP A 98 9.58 -16.58 -5.08
C ASP A 98 10.97 -16.59 -5.72
N PHE A 99 11.00 -16.50 -7.05
CA PHE A 99 12.22 -16.39 -7.86
C PHE A 99 12.37 -15.01 -8.52
N GLY A 100 11.58 -14.03 -8.08
CA GLY A 100 11.59 -12.67 -8.60
C GLY A 100 10.86 -12.50 -9.93
N THR A 101 10.49 -11.26 -10.23
CA THR A 101 9.80 -10.89 -11.47
C THR A 101 10.66 -9.90 -12.27
N SER A 102 10.72 -10.10 -13.58
CA SER A 102 11.46 -9.29 -14.54
C SER A 102 10.54 -8.79 -15.66
N SER A 103 10.93 -7.69 -16.32
CA SER A 103 10.24 -7.15 -17.49
C SER A 103 10.45 -8.01 -18.72
N ASP A 104 11.48 -8.87 -18.71
CA ASP A 104 11.69 -9.94 -19.69
C ASP A 104 10.83 -11.16 -19.34
N PRO A 105 9.77 -11.47 -20.14
CA PRO A 105 8.91 -12.62 -19.89
C PRO A 105 9.64 -13.97 -19.97
N ALA A 106 10.80 -14.04 -20.63
CA ALA A 106 11.59 -15.27 -20.72
C ALA A 106 12.36 -15.57 -19.42
N ARG A 107 12.58 -14.58 -18.56
CA ARG A 107 13.38 -14.70 -17.33
C ARG A 107 12.57 -14.54 -16.06
N THR A 108 11.39 -13.94 -16.14
CA THR A 108 10.50 -13.78 -14.99
C THR A 108 10.22 -15.10 -14.28
N GLN A 109 10.24 -15.10 -12.94
CA GLN A 109 9.94 -16.24 -12.06
C GLN A 109 10.74 -17.50 -12.40
N THR A 110 12.02 -17.32 -12.74
CA THR A 110 12.92 -18.43 -13.09
C THR A 110 13.88 -18.69 -11.92
N PRO A 111 13.94 -19.92 -11.38
CA PRO A 111 14.93 -20.26 -10.36
C PRO A 111 16.35 -20.21 -10.93
N HIS A 112 17.39 -19.94 -10.14
CA HIS A 112 18.77 -20.17 -10.59
C HIS A 112 19.09 -21.68 -10.69
N ARG A 113 18.50 -22.45 -9.78
CA ARG A 113 18.53 -23.92 -9.72
C ARG A 113 17.24 -24.42 -9.10
N LEU A 114 16.68 -25.50 -9.62
CA LEU A 114 15.54 -26.20 -9.05
C LEU A 114 15.77 -27.70 -9.10
N ARG A 115 15.74 -28.36 -7.96
CA ARG A 115 15.84 -29.82 -7.81
C ARG A 115 14.58 -30.35 -7.15
N CYS A 116 13.94 -31.32 -7.79
CA CYS A 116 12.75 -31.99 -7.26
C CYS A 116 13.02 -33.48 -7.15
N SER A 117 12.60 -34.08 -6.04
CA SER A 117 12.93 -35.44 -5.66
C SER A 117 11.68 -36.22 -5.27
N PHE A 118 11.58 -37.45 -5.77
CA PHE A 118 10.61 -38.46 -5.35
C PHE A 118 11.37 -39.62 -4.71
N ARG A 119 10.97 -40.05 -3.51
CA ARG A 119 11.46 -41.27 -2.88
C ARG A 119 10.29 -42.21 -2.63
N GLY A 120 10.36 -43.41 -3.18
CA GLY A 120 9.26 -44.36 -3.10
C GLY A 120 9.45 -45.58 -3.99
N ILE A 121 8.40 -46.39 -4.09
CA ILE A 121 8.34 -47.59 -4.94
C ILE A 121 7.39 -47.32 -6.10
N VAL A 122 7.93 -47.39 -7.31
CA VAL A 122 7.14 -47.37 -8.55
C VAL A 122 6.90 -48.81 -9.00
N PRO A 123 5.64 -49.27 -9.14
CA PRO A 123 5.33 -50.64 -9.51
C PRO A 123 6.00 -51.11 -10.82
N ALA A 124 6.15 -52.42 -10.94
CA ALA A 124 6.67 -53.03 -12.16
C ALA A 124 5.64 -52.95 -13.30
N LYS A 125 6.12 -52.77 -14.54
CA LYS A 125 5.30 -52.73 -15.77
C LYS A 125 4.27 -51.60 -15.84
N VAL A 126 4.56 -50.46 -15.22
CA VAL A 126 3.74 -49.26 -15.32
C VAL A 126 4.47 -48.20 -16.12
N ASP A 127 3.81 -47.72 -17.18
CA ASP A 127 4.29 -46.70 -18.10
C ASP A 127 3.66 -45.34 -17.78
N GLY A 128 4.41 -44.25 -17.99
CA GLY A 128 3.87 -42.89 -17.88
C GLY A 128 3.50 -42.42 -16.46
N ALA A 129 3.93 -43.13 -15.42
CA ALA A 129 3.63 -42.81 -14.03
C ALA A 129 4.15 -41.42 -13.67
N LEU A 130 3.25 -40.53 -13.24
CA LEU A 130 3.61 -39.18 -12.83
C LEU A 130 4.16 -39.18 -11.39
N LEU A 131 5.48 -39.09 -11.26
CA LEU A 131 6.17 -39.14 -9.97
C LEU A 131 6.04 -37.84 -9.20
N PHE A 132 6.08 -36.71 -9.92
CA PHE A 132 5.61 -35.43 -9.42
C PHE A 132 5.32 -34.45 -10.55
N ALA A 133 4.49 -33.46 -10.25
CA ALA A 133 4.27 -32.27 -11.04
C ALA A 133 4.26 -31.04 -10.13
N MET A 134 5.09 -30.05 -10.46
CA MET A 134 4.92 -28.68 -10.00
C MET A 134 4.38 -27.89 -11.18
N THR A 135 3.16 -27.38 -11.11
CA THR A 135 2.47 -26.84 -12.29
C THR A 135 1.56 -25.68 -11.93
N GLY A 136 1.53 -24.67 -12.79
CA GLY A 136 0.51 -23.63 -12.80
C GLY A 136 -0.08 -23.52 -14.20
N TRP A 137 -1.41 -23.65 -14.30
CA TRP A 137 -2.12 -23.57 -15.58
C TRP A 137 -1.80 -22.25 -16.31
N GLY A 138 -1.43 -22.34 -17.59
CA GLY A 138 -1.03 -21.17 -18.40
C GLY A 138 0.19 -20.40 -17.86
N THR A 139 0.91 -20.95 -16.87
CA THR A 139 2.02 -20.26 -16.19
C THR A 139 3.35 -20.97 -16.44
N GLY A 140 3.44 -22.26 -16.12
CA GLY A 140 4.67 -23.04 -16.27
C GLY A 140 4.63 -24.36 -15.52
N SER A 141 5.65 -25.19 -15.72
CA SER A 141 5.73 -26.50 -15.08
C SER A 141 7.15 -27.05 -14.98
N ILE A 142 7.34 -27.97 -14.03
CA ILE A 142 8.38 -29.00 -14.06
C ILE A 142 7.74 -30.31 -13.60
N MET A 143 7.86 -31.35 -14.42
CA MET A 143 7.21 -32.64 -14.19
C MET A 143 8.20 -33.78 -14.40
N LEU A 144 8.21 -34.74 -13.47
CA LEU A 144 8.98 -35.97 -13.62
C LEU A 144 8.02 -37.15 -13.70
N SER A 145 8.21 -37.97 -14.72
CA SER A 145 7.44 -39.19 -14.94
C SER A 145 8.35 -40.36 -15.33
N THR A 146 7.80 -41.57 -15.33
CA THR A 146 8.45 -42.71 -16.01
C THR A 146 8.16 -42.65 -17.50
N ARG A 147 9.17 -42.85 -18.34
CA ARG A 147 9.00 -42.88 -19.79
C ARG A 147 8.07 -44.03 -20.21
N TYR A 148 7.22 -43.81 -21.21
CA TYR A 148 6.42 -44.89 -21.80
C TYR A 148 7.30 -45.95 -22.47
N GLY A 149 7.10 -47.22 -22.13
CA GLY A 149 7.79 -48.37 -22.74
C GLY A 149 9.24 -48.54 -22.31
N SER A 150 9.69 -47.88 -21.22
CA SER A 150 11.07 -47.91 -20.74
C SER A 150 11.17 -47.61 -19.25
N ASP A 151 12.22 -48.12 -18.59
CA ASP A 151 12.54 -47.81 -17.20
C ASP A 151 13.34 -46.50 -17.04
N GLN A 152 13.42 -45.68 -18.09
CA GLN A 152 13.99 -44.33 -17.99
C GLN A 152 13.02 -43.35 -17.30
N LEU A 153 13.59 -42.33 -16.68
CA LEU A 153 12.86 -41.15 -16.22
C LEU A 153 12.68 -40.18 -17.38
N GLU A 154 11.57 -39.46 -17.40
CA GLU A 154 11.25 -38.41 -18.35
C GLU A 154 10.91 -37.11 -17.63
N CYS A 155 11.54 -36.02 -18.05
CA CYS A 155 11.26 -34.68 -17.54
C CYS A 155 10.58 -33.82 -18.61
N THR A 156 9.59 -33.04 -18.20
CA THR A 156 8.96 -31.98 -19.00
C THR A 156 9.03 -30.67 -18.24
N ILE A 157 9.34 -29.57 -18.93
CA ILE A 157 9.32 -28.21 -18.39
C ILE A 157 8.40 -27.30 -19.20
N GLY A 158 7.86 -26.26 -18.58
CA GLY A 158 6.93 -25.33 -19.23
C GLY A 158 7.11 -23.88 -18.79
N ARG A 159 6.71 -22.97 -19.69
CA ARG A 159 6.59 -21.51 -19.49
C ARG A 159 5.44 -20.98 -20.35
N GLY A 160 4.39 -20.48 -19.73
CA GLY A 160 3.18 -20.01 -20.43
C GLY A 160 2.60 -21.13 -21.30
N ASP A 161 2.41 -20.83 -22.57
CA ASP A 161 1.95 -21.80 -23.58
C ASP A 161 3.08 -22.66 -24.17
N GLN A 162 4.34 -22.41 -23.79
CA GLN A 162 5.50 -23.18 -24.25
C GLN A 162 5.76 -24.37 -23.32
N THR A 163 5.96 -25.55 -23.91
CA THR A 163 6.35 -26.76 -23.18
C THR A 163 7.50 -27.45 -23.92
N GLU A 164 8.47 -27.96 -23.18
CA GLU A 164 9.60 -28.72 -23.70
C GLU A 164 9.72 -30.05 -22.94
N GLY A 165 9.68 -31.16 -23.66
CA GLY A 165 9.81 -32.52 -23.12
C GLY A 165 10.81 -33.35 -23.93
N GLY A 166 10.78 -34.68 -23.76
CA GLY A 166 11.71 -35.57 -24.45
C GLY A 166 13.11 -35.63 -23.82
N PHE A 167 13.24 -35.21 -22.56
CA PHE A 167 14.46 -35.37 -21.76
C PHE A 167 14.40 -36.70 -21.02
N PHE A 168 15.36 -37.59 -21.25
CA PHE A 168 15.36 -38.93 -20.68
C PHE A 168 16.62 -39.20 -19.86
N SER A 169 16.47 -39.89 -18.73
CA SER A 169 17.64 -40.42 -18.01
C SER A 169 18.41 -41.43 -18.88
N THR A 170 19.74 -41.43 -18.81
CA THR A 170 20.57 -42.43 -19.48
C THR A 170 20.64 -43.73 -18.69
N ALA A 171 20.61 -43.63 -17.36
CA ALA A 171 20.46 -44.78 -16.48
C ALA A 171 18.98 -45.14 -16.31
N MET A 172 18.70 -46.44 -16.17
CA MET A 172 17.36 -46.96 -15.90
C MET A 172 17.09 -47.01 -14.40
N ARG A 173 15.85 -46.74 -14.00
CA ARG A 173 15.35 -47.06 -12.66
C ARG A 173 15.24 -48.58 -12.50
N ARG A 174 15.11 -49.05 -11.27
CA ARG A 174 14.78 -50.43 -10.93
C ARG A 174 13.30 -50.49 -10.52
N PRO A 175 12.43 -51.15 -11.30
CA PRO A 175 11.02 -51.25 -10.95
C PRO A 175 10.77 -52.06 -9.67
N GLY A 176 9.74 -51.69 -8.91
CA GLY A 176 9.29 -52.46 -7.74
C GLY A 176 10.18 -52.36 -6.50
N VAL A 177 11.23 -51.53 -6.51
CA VAL A 177 12.07 -51.26 -5.33
C VAL A 177 12.00 -49.79 -4.92
N GLU A 178 12.31 -49.50 -3.65
CA GLU A 178 12.41 -48.13 -3.16
C GLU A 178 13.64 -47.45 -3.77
N GLN A 179 13.45 -46.29 -4.42
CA GLN A 179 14.53 -45.47 -4.95
C GLN A 179 14.28 -43.99 -4.70
N LEU A 180 15.36 -43.21 -4.66
CA LEU A 180 15.31 -41.75 -4.78
C LEU A 180 15.49 -41.37 -6.27
N LEU A 181 14.47 -40.80 -6.88
CA LEU A 181 14.39 -40.42 -8.29
C LEU A 181 14.27 -38.89 -8.37
N GLU A 182 15.19 -38.24 -9.07
CA GLU A 182 15.32 -36.78 -9.00
C GLU A 182 15.61 -36.17 -10.36
N VAL A 183 15.18 -34.92 -10.52
CA VAL A 183 15.58 -34.06 -11.63
C VAL A 183 16.04 -32.72 -11.10
N GLU A 184 17.07 -32.16 -11.73
CA GLU A 184 17.59 -30.84 -11.45
C GLU A 184 17.63 -30.02 -12.73
N TRP A 185 17.03 -28.83 -12.70
CA TRP A 185 17.20 -27.81 -13.70
C TRP A 185 18.17 -26.73 -13.18
N ARG A 186 19.11 -26.28 -14.02
CA ARG A 186 20.04 -25.18 -13.72
C ARG A 186 20.00 -24.13 -14.80
N ASP A 187 20.05 -22.88 -14.37
CA ASP A 187 20.00 -21.75 -15.29
C ASP A 187 21.26 -21.63 -16.16
N GLY A 188 21.09 -21.06 -17.35
CA GLY A 188 22.16 -20.72 -18.29
C GLY A 188 22.09 -19.26 -18.74
N SER A 189 23.16 -18.79 -19.38
CA SER A 189 23.27 -17.40 -19.87
C SER A 189 22.35 -17.07 -21.06
N GLY A 190 21.74 -18.07 -21.69
CA GLY A 190 20.87 -17.94 -22.87
C GLY A 190 19.36 -18.01 -22.56
N ALA A 191 18.56 -18.39 -23.56
CA ALA A 191 17.09 -18.51 -23.46
C ALA A 191 16.60 -19.71 -22.62
N GLY A 192 17.49 -20.67 -22.34
CA GLY A 192 17.22 -21.85 -21.52
C GLY A 192 18.40 -22.18 -20.61
N GLY A 193 18.40 -23.39 -20.07
CA GLY A 193 19.37 -23.90 -19.10
C GLY A 193 19.71 -25.36 -19.36
N THR A 194 19.86 -26.15 -18.30
CA THR A 194 20.17 -27.58 -18.42
C THR A 194 19.37 -28.44 -17.45
N ILE A 195 19.01 -29.65 -17.88
CA ILE A 195 18.35 -30.69 -17.08
C ILE A 195 19.33 -31.82 -16.80
N SER A 196 19.42 -32.25 -15.54
CA SER A 196 20.18 -33.44 -15.11
C SER A 196 19.30 -34.36 -14.26
N PHE A 197 19.49 -35.67 -14.42
CA PHE A 197 18.77 -36.69 -13.66
C PHE A 197 19.67 -37.29 -12.59
N PHE A 198 19.08 -37.69 -11.45
CA PHE A 198 19.77 -38.44 -10.42
C PHE A 198 18.93 -39.63 -9.95
N ILE A 199 19.60 -40.75 -9.70
CA ILE A 199 19.00 -41.95 -9.09
C ILE A 199 19.86 -42.31 -7.87
N ASP A 200 19.22 -42.40 -6.71
CA ASP A 200 19.87 -42.63 -5.41
C ASP A 200 21.02 -41.65 -5.13
N GLY A 201 20.79 -40.37 -5.49
CA GLY A 201 21.73 -39.27 -5.36
C GLY A 201 22.88 -39.26 -6.38
N LYS A 202 22.99 -40.27 -7.25
CA LYS A 202 24.05 -40.40 -8.26
C LYS A 202 23.58 -39.87 -9.61
N PRO A 203 24.44 -39.21 -10.42
CA PRO A 203 24.10 -38.78 -11.77
C PRO A 203 23.57 -39.93 -12.63
N ALA A 204 22.44 -39.72 -13.29
CA ALA A 204 21.70 -40.71 -14.07
C ALA A 204 21.34 -40.23 -15.49
N GLY A 205 21.85 -39.07 -15.92
CA GLY A 205 21.66 -38.50 -17.25
C GLY A 205 21.79 -36.96 -17.25
N GLY A 206 22.06 -36.37 -18.41
CA GLY A 206 22.29 -34.92 -18.58
C GLY A 206 23.76 -34.50 -18.37
N PRO A 207 24.08 -33.18 -18.44
CA PRO A 207 23.16 -32.07 -18.61
C PRO A 207 22.60 -31.97 -20.04
N PHE A 208 21.27 -32.01 -20.19
CA PHE A 208 20.57 -31.78 -21.46
C PHE A 208 20.21 -30.31 -21.58
N ARG A 209 20.54 -29.66 -22.70
CA ARG A 209 20.18 -28.25 -22.92
C ARG A 209 18.68 -28.09 -23.11
N THR A 210 18.11 -27.07 -22.48
CA THR A 210 16.73 -26.65 -22.71
C THR A 210 16.71 -25.39 -23.56
N LYS A 211 15.67 -25.21 -24.37
CA LYS A 211 15.43 -24.00 -25.16
C LYS A 211 14.68 -22.94 -24.37
N ILE A 212 13.95 -23.35 -23.34
CA ILE A 212 13.18 -22.48 -22.45
C ILE A 212 13.69 -22.57 -21.01
N LYS A 213 13.48 -21.49 -20.25
CA LYS A 213 13.60 -21.45 -18.78
C LYS A 213 12.26 -21.86 -18.16
N PRO A 214 12.17 -22.84 -17.24
CA PRO A 214 10.92 -23.14 -16.55
C PRO A 214 10.48 -21.92 -15.75
N ARG A 215 9.16 -21.67 -15.72
CA ARG A 215 8.58 -20.61 -14.88
C ARG A 215 7.95 -21.23 -13.65
N VAL A 216 8.31 -20.76 -12.46
CA VAL A 216 7.75 -21.24 -11.19
C VAL A 216 7.23 -20.06 -10.39
N ALA A 217 5.91 -19.97 -10.27
CA ALA A 217 5.22 -18.89 -9.56
C ALA A 217 4.81 -19.32 -8.14
N ALA A 218 4.62 -18.35 -7.25
CA ALA A 218 4.22 -18.59 -5.86
C ALA A 218 2.90 -19.39 -5.71
N GLY A 219 1.96 -19.20 -6.65
CA GLY A 219 0.67 -19.90 -6.68
C GLY A 219 0.73 -21.35 -7.19
N MET A 220 1.89 -21.86 -7.60
CA MET A 220 2.00 -23.27 -8.03
C MET A 220 1.94 -24.22 -6.84
N ASP A 221 1.20 -25.31 -7.01
CA ASP A 221 1.18 -26.43 -6.08
C ASP A 221 2.14 -27.54 -6.53
N PHE A 222 2.30 -28.53 -5.65
CA PHE A 222 3.04 -29.74 -5.91
C PHE A 222 2.08 -30.93 -5.82
N SER A 223 2.10 -31.80 -6.82
CA SER A 223 1.24 -32.98 -6.87
C SER A 223 2.01 -34.24 -7.28
N VAL A 224 1.54 -35.40 -6.81
CA VAL A 224 2.09 -36.73 -7.09
C VAL A 224 0.95 -37.64 -7.52
N ASN A 225 1.14 -38.44 -8.56
CA ASN A 225 0.09 -39.25 -9.20
C ASN A 225 -1.04 -38.43 -9.86
N ALA A 226 -0.92 -37.11 -9.96
CA ALA A 226 -1.84 -36.21 -10.66
C ALA A 226 -1.14 -34.88 -10.98
N SER A 227 -1.76 -34.05 -11.83
CA SER A 227 -1.37 -32.65 -12.05
C SER A 227 -2.62 -31.78 -12.08
N LEU A 228 -2.70 -30.77 -11.20
CA LEU A 228 -3.88 -29.88 -11.07
C LEU A 228 -5.21 -30.66 -10.90
N GLY A 229 -5.19 -31.75 -10.14
CA GLY A 229 -6.34 -32.64 -9.94
C GLY A 229 -6.67 -33.56 -11.13
N ASN A 230 -5.96 -33.44 -12.25
CA ASN A 230 -6.12 -34.34 -13.38
C ASN A 230 -5.36 -35.66 -13.14
N MET A 231 -6.10 -36.76 -13.05
CA MET A 231 -5.59 -38.11 -12.76
C MET A 231 -5.31 -38.95 -14.02
N ARG A 232 -5.27 -38.35 -15.24
CA ARG A 232 -5.05 -39.10 -16.49
C ARG A 232 -3.79 -39.96 -16.48
N GLN A 233 -2.74 -39.51 -15.77
CA GLN A 233 -1.46 -40.21 -15.63
C GLN A 233 -1.29 -40.87 -14.25
N ALA A 234 -2.38 -40.99 -13.49
CA ALA A 234 -2.39 -41.71 -12.23
C ALA A 234 -2.24 -43.21 -12.47
N ILE A 235 -1.56 -43.88 -11.54
CA ILE A 235 -1.30 -45.32 -11.62
C ILE A 235 -1.72 -46.03 -10.33
N ASP A 236 -1.91 -47.34 -10.43
CA ASP A 236 -2.22 -48.18 -9.28
C ASP A 236 -0.95 -48.60 -8.53
N GLY A 237 -0.98 -48.53 -7.19
CA GLY A 237 0.09 -49.05 -6.32
C GLY A 237 1.35 -48.17 -6.19
N LEU A 238 1.31 -46.89 -6.55
CA LEU A 238 2.47 -45.99 -6.33
C LEU A 238 2.67 -45.77 -4.82
N LEU A 239 3.84 -46.14 -4.29
CA LEU A 239 4.17 -45.94 -2.87
C LEU A 239 5.11 -44.75 -2.70
N VAL A 240 4.70 -43.76 -1.92
CA VAL A 240 5.44 -42.52 -1.69
C VAL A 240 5.96 -42.50 -0.26
N ARG A 241 7.28 -42.47 -0.07
CA ARG A 241 7.91 -42.27 1.25
C ARG A 241 8.14 -40.79 1.51
N GLU A 242 8.77 -40.13 0.55
CA GLU A 242 9.24 -38.76 0.74
C GLU A 242 9.26 -37.99 -0.59
N ILE A 243 8.94 -36.71 -0.51
CA ILE A 243 9.04 -35.75 -1.61
C ILE A 243 9.94 -34.60 -1.15
N ARG A 244 10.81 -34.08 -2.03
CA ARG A 244 11.60 -32.88 -1.75
C ARG A 244 11.60 -31.88 -2.90
N VAL A 245 11.70 -30.61 -2.54
CA VAL A 245 11.97 -29.49 -3.45
C VAL A 245 13.14 -28.72 -2.86
N GLY A 246 14.17 -28.47 -3.66
CA GLY A 246 15.31 -27.64 -3.30
C GLY A 246 15.67 -26.68 -4.41
N PHE A 247 16.14 -25.49 -4.05
CA PHE A 247 16.51 -24.46 -5.01
C PHE A 247 17.55 -23.52 -4.43
N ASP A 248 18.10 -22.67 -5.28
CA ASP A 248 19.06 -21.65 -4.89
C ASP A 248 18.32 -20.37 -4.45
N ARG A 249 18.43 -20.00 -3.18
CA ARG A 249 17.92 -18.75 -2.63
C ARG A 249 18.97 -17.64 -2.83
N PRO A 250 18.61 -16.48 -3.39
CA PRO A 250 19.50 -15.31 -3.41
C PRO A 250 19.89 -14.90 -1.99
N VAL A 251 21.19 -14.68 -1.76
CA VAL A 251 21.76 -14.19 -0.50
C VAL A 251 22.73 -13.05 -0.79
N THR A 252 22.98 -12.18 0.20
CA THR A 252 24.00 -11.14 0.11
C THR A 252 25.14 -11.48 1.06
N ASN A 253 26.33 -11.66 0.51
CA ASN A 253 27.55 -11.82 1.29
C ASN A 253 28.18 -10.46 1.57
N TYR A 254 28.63 -10.22 2.80
CA TYR A 254 29.27 -8.98 3.19
C TYR A 254 30.75 -9.19 3.48
N SER A 255 31.60 -8.29 2.98
CA SER A 255 32.99 -8.14 3.40
C SER A 255 33.26 -6.73 3.91
N TYR A 256 34.31 -6.59 4.73
CA TYR A 256 34.61 -5.36 5.47
C TYR A 256 36.10 -4.98 5.34
N PRO A 257 36.59 -4.64 4.14
CA PRO A 257 37.94 -4.11 3.97
C PRO A 257 38.17 -2.84 4.81
N LEU A 258 39.33 -2.77 5.47
CA LEU A 258 39.73 -1.64 6.32
C LEU A 258 39.84 -0.33 5.51
N VAL A 259 39.40 0.77 6.12
CA VAL A 259 39.58 2.14 5.60
C VAL A 259 40.39 2.93 6.63
N VAL A 260 41.47 3.56 6.18
CA VAL A 260 42.37 4.38 7.02
C VAL A 260 42.20 5.86 6.70
N SER A 261 42.73 6.74 7.54
CA SER A 261 42.76 8.19 7.29
C SER A 261 43.43 8.50 5.95
N GLY A 262 42.85 9.42 5.18
CA GLY A 262 43.33 9.80 3.85
C GLY A 262 42.20 10.08 2.86
N PRO A 263 42.55 10.23 1.57
CA PRO A 263 41.58 10.43 0.50
C PRO A 263 40.66 9.22 0.33
N VAL A 264 39.36 9.48 0.22
CA VAL A 264 38.31 8.50 -0.10
C VAL A 264 37.32 9.10 -1.10
N ASP A 265 36.74 8.26 -1.95
CA ASP A 265 35.66 8.69 -2.83
C ASP A 265 34.41 9.02 -1.98
N GLY A 266 33.81 10.20 -2.16
CA GLY A 266 32.57 10.59 -1.48
C GLY A 266 31.42 9.59 -1.68
N ALA A 267 31.42 8.82 -2.77
CA ALA A 267 30.43 7.79 -3.04
C ALA A 267 30.48 6.61 -2.06
N ILE A 268 31.62 6.37 -1.37
CA ILE A 268 31.75 5.26 -0.41
C ILE A 268 31.32 5.61 1.01
N LEU A 269 31.06 6.89 1.31
CA LEU A 269 30.67 7.35 2.65
C LEU A 269 29.46 6.60 3.24
N PRO A 270 28.40 6.27 2.47
CA PRO A 270 27.26 5.48 2.98
C PRO A 270 27.62 4.04 3.36
N ASP A 271 28.69 3.50 2.79
CA ASP A 271 29.16 2.14 3.05
C ASP A 271 30.15 2.07 4.21
N LEU A 272 30.56 3.20 4.79
CA LEU A 272 31.48 3.20 5.93
C LEU A 272 30.78 2.64 7.18
N VAL A 273 31.52 1.80 7.89
CA VAL A 273 31.10 1.16 9.13
C VAL A 273 32.25 1.22 10.15
N VAL A 274 31.93 1.09 11.42
CA VAL A 274 32.90 0.78 12.46
C VAL A 274 32.88 -0.72 12.72
N ASP A 275 34.03 -1.38 12.56
CA ASP A 275 34.21 -2.79 12.85
C ASP A 275 34.60 -2.98 14.32
N ALA A 276 33.58 -3.15 15.17
CA ALA A 276 33.75 -3.36 16.59
C ALA A 276 33.78 -4.86 16.97
N ARG A 277 33.91 -5.79 16.00
CA ARG A 277 33.87 -7.24 16.27
C ARG A 277 34.95 -7.73 17.22
N ALA A 278 36.12 -7.08 17.23
CA ALA A 278 37.21 -7.38 18.13
C ALA A 278 37.14 -6.64 19.48
N VAL A 279 36.17 -5.73 19.65
CA VAL A 279 35.98 -4.97 20.88
C VAL A 279 35.12 -5.76 21.85
N THR A 280 35.59 -5.96 23.08
CA THR A 280 34.93 -6.79 24.10
C THR A 280 34.29 -5.99 25.24
N ALA A 281 34.53 -4.68 25.32
CA ALA A 281 33.99 -3.81 26.36
C ALA A 281 33.60 -2.44 25.78
N PRO A 282 32.63 -1.73 26.39
CA PRO A 282 32.27 -0.38 25.95
C PRO A 282 33.46 0.59 25.90
N GLN A 283 33.44 1.50 24.94
CA GLN A 283 34.45 2.53 24.72
C GLN A 283 33.80 3.92 24.64
N PRO A 284 34.48 4.97 25.14
CA PRO A 284 33.97 6.33 25.09
C PRO A 284 33.86 6.85 23.64
N ALA A 285 33.12 7.94 23.47
CA ALA A 285 32.93 8.60 22.19
C ALA A 285 34.26 8.97 21.52
N ARG A 286 34.38 8.68 20.21
CA ARG A 286 35.49 9.11 19.35
C ARG A 286 34.95 9.81 18.12
N THR A 287 35.55 10.93 17.76
CA THR A 287 35.06 11.77 16.65
C THR A 287 35.71 11.37 15.34
N LEU A 288 34.92 10.81 14.43
CA LEU A 288 35.28 10.69 13.02
C LEU A 288 35.07 12.05 12.33
N ALA A 289 35.97 12.46 11.44
CA ALA A 289 35.79 13.67 10.65
C ALA A 289 36.04 13.41 9.16
N TRP A 290 35.32 14.12 8.29
CA TRP A 290 35.58 14.12 6.86
C TRP A 290 35.49 15.54 6.31
N ARG A 291 36.39 15.86 5.37
CA ARG A 291 36.41 17.12 4.65
C ARG A 291 35.91 16.92 3.22
N GLY A 292 34.89 17.68 2.83
CA GLY A 292 34.36 17.71 1.48
C GLY A 292 35.27 18.43 0.48
N ALA A 293 35.01 18.23 -0.81
CA ALA A 293 35.74 18.90 -1.89
C ALA A 293 35.59 20.43 -1.87
N ASP A 294 34.51 20.94 -1.27
CA ASP A 294 34.25 22.36 -1.03
C ASP A 294 34.99 22.92 0.20
N GLY A 295 35.76 22.09 0.90
CA GLY A 295 36.47 22.45 2.13
C GLY A 295 35.63 22.37 3.40
N SER A 296 34.33 22.05 3.30
CA SER A 296 33.47 21.85 4.47
C SER A 296 33.96 20.67 5.31
N VAL A 297 33.90 20.80 6.64
CA VAL A 297 34.27 19.73 7.57
C VAL A 297 33.04 19.29 8.34
N ALA A 298 32.76 18.00 8.30
CA ALA A 298 31.71 17.39 9.10
C ALA A 298 32.30 16.33 10.04
N THR A 299 31.64 16.15 11.18
CA THR A 299 32.09 15.27 12.24
C THR A 299 30.98 14.34 12.71
N LEU A 300 31.37 13.19 13.25
CA LEU A 300 30.48 12.18 13.77
C LEU A 300 31.12 11.50 14.97
N ASP A 301 30.58 11.76 16.15
CA ASP A 301 30.97 11.07 17.37
C ASP A 301 30.41 9.65 17.37
N VAL A 302 31.28 8.67 17.58
CA VAL A 302 30.94 7.24 17.64
C VAL A 302 31.28 6.70 19.02
N THR A 303 30.28 6.14 19.69
CA THR A 303 30.42 5.44 20.97
C THR A 303 30.21 3.94 20.73
N ILE A 304 31.12 3.10 21.23
CA ILE A 304 30.91 1.64 21.22
C ILE A 304 30.35 1.28 22.59
N GLY A 305 29.04 1.11 22.71
CA GLY A 305 28.33 0.95 23.98
C GLY A 305 26.84 1.33 23.86
N PRO A 306 26.08 1.26 24.96
CA PRO A 306 24.66 1.58 24.97
C PRO A 306 24.43 3.05 24.60
N ILE A 307 23.23 3.34 24.09
CA ILE A 307 22.79 4.72 23.88
C ILE A 307 22.70 5.47 25.20
N ASP A 308 23.22 6.69 25.21
CA ASP A 308 23.11 7.61 26.33
C ASP A 308 21.79 8.41 26.21
N VAL A 309 20.86 8.19 27.14
CA VAL A 309 19.57 8.90 27.21
C VAL A 309 19.63 9.84 28.40
N ARG A 310 19.34 11.13 28.18
CA ARG A 310 19.43 12.13 29.24
C ARG A 310 18.27 11.99 30.23
N PRO A 311 18.47 12.31 31.52
CA PRO A 311 17.38 12.46 32.48
C PRO A 311 16.29 13.40 31.98
N GLY A 312 15.03 13.12 32.33
CA GLY A 312 13.86 13.84 31.83
C GLY A 312 13.43 13.52 30.39
N GLN A 313 14.17 12.66 29.66
CA GLN A 313 13.74 12.17 28.34
C GLN A 313 13.14 10.77 28.43
N ALA A 314 12.18 10.47 27.55
CA ALA A 314 11.56 9.15 27.50
C ALA A 314 12.60 8.05 27.24
N TYR A 315 12.69 7.13 28.20
CA TYR A 315 13.67 6.06 28.28
C TYR A 315 13.01 4.69 28.15
N LYS A 316 11.96 4.43 28.93
CA LYS A 316 11.23 3.16 28.93
C LYS A 316 9.72 3.34 28.96
N ALA A 317 9.02 2.30 28.52
CA ALA A 317 7.58 2.18 28.66
C ALA A 317 7.21 0.94 29.48
N ILE A 318 6.21 1.07 30.35
CA ILE A 318 5.67 -0.01 31.19
C ILE A 318 4.20 -0.21 30.82
N LEU A 319 3.83 -1.45 30.53
CA LEU A 319 2.43 -1.84 30.31
C LEU A 319 1.78 -2.12 31.67
N GLU A 320 0.65 -1.46 31.95
CA GLU A 320 -0.23 -1.81 33.06
C GLU A 320 -1.40 -2.66 32.54
N ASP A 321 -1.51 -3.90 33.00
CA ASP A 321 -2.65 -4.77 32.74
C ASP A 321 -3.83 -4.37 33.65
N TRP A 322 -4.98 -4.11 33.03
CA TRP A 322 -6.23 -3.74 33.69
C TRP A 322 -7.31 -4.81 33.55
N SER A 323 -6.98 -6.00 33.06
CA SER A 323 -7.94 -7.09 32.81
C SER A 323 -8.68 -7.54 34.07
N SER A 324 -8.09 -7.33 35.25
CA SER A 324 -8.70 -7.62 36.56
C SER A 324 -9.58 -6.49 37.11
N GLY A 325 -9.68 -5.36 36.40
CA GLY A 325 -10.31 -4.12 36.88
C GLY A 325 -9.43 -3.26 37.80
N LYS A 326 -8.18 -3.66 38.05
CA LYS A 326 -7.17 -2.92 38.82
C LYS A 326 -5.84 -2.90 38.06
N PRO A 327 -5.00 -1.86 38.23
CA PRO A 327 -3.71 -1.78 37.57
C PRO A 327 -2.73 -2.84 38.11
N VAL A 328 -2.14 -3.62 37.22
CA VAL A 328 -1.03 -4.53 37.51
C VAL A 328 0.09 -4.26 36.52
N ALA A 329 1.25 -3.77 36.99
CA ALA A 329 2.41 -3.54 36.13
C ALA A 329 2.93 -4.88 35.57
N HIS A 330 3.11 -4.96 34.26
CA HIS A 330 3.68 -6.12 33.61
C HIS A 330 5.20 -6.21 33.92
N PRO A 331 5.76 -7.40 34.20
CA PRO A 331 7.16 -7.55 34.61
C PRO A 331 8.18 -7.21 33.51
N HIS A 332 7.80 -7.32 32.24
CA HIS A 332 8.66 -6.93 31.11
C HIS A 332 8.54 -5.44 30.82
N GLU A 333 9.54 -4.66 31.23
CA GLU A 333 9.66 -3.24 30.87
C GLU A 333 10.27 -3.07 29.48
N LEU A 334 9.75 -2.12 28.70
CA LEU A 334 10.24 -1.83 27.36
C LEU A 334 11.28 -0.71 27.39
N VAL A 335 12.55 -1.06 27.66
CA VAL A 335 13.68 -0.11 27.68
C VAL A 335 14.15 0.22 26.25
N MET A 336 13.93 1.45 25.79
CA MET A 336 14.06 1.84 24.37
C MET A 336 15.47 2.27 23.97
N THR A 337 16.41 1.33 24.07
CA THR A 337 17.85 1.59 23.86
C THR A 337 18.51 0.68 22.83
N ARG A 338 17.85 -0.37 22.33
CA ARG A 338 18.42 -1.26 21.33
C ARG A 338 18.30 -0.64 19.94
N ILE A 339 19.42 -0.28 19.33
CA ILE A 339 19.40 0.42 18.03
C ILE A 339 19.05 -0.55 16.90
N ALA A 340 17.97 -0.25 16.18
CA ALA A 340 17.62 -0.93 14.94
C ALA A 340 18.19 -0.22 13.71
N ALA A 341 18.13 1.11 13.72
CA ALA A 341 18.72 1.97 12.70
C ALA A 341 19.12 3.31 13.32
N GLN A 342 20.15 3.96 12.77
CA GLN A 342 20.64 5.24 13.30
C GLN A 342 21.26 6.09 12.22
N ASN A 343 21.47 7.36 12.55
CA ASN A 343 21.86 8.40 11.60
C ASN A 343 20.96 8.35 10.34
N CYS A 344 19.68 8.03 10.55
CA CYS A 344 18.71 7.95 9.48
C CYS A 344 18.37 9.38 9.05
N ARG A 345 18.27 9.57 7.73
CA ARG A 345 17.94 10.85 7.11
C ARG A 345 17.08 10.62 5.89
N PHE A 346 16.25 11.60 5.56
CA PHE A 346 15.61 11.60 4.25
C PHE A 346 16.67 11.76 3.16
N GLU A 347 16.50 11.03 2.06
CA GLU A 347 17.38 11.13 0.88
C GLU A 347 17.10 12.37 0.02
N ASP A 348 16.03 13.11 0.31
CA ASP A 348 15.80 14.42 -0.28
C ASP A 348 16.73 15.46 0.31
N ASP A 349 17.45 16.20 -0.53
CA ASP A 349 18.46 17.17 -0.10
C ASP A 349 17.89 18.22 0.87
N TRP A 350 16.68 18.74 0.60
CA TRP A 350 16.06 19.74 1.47
C TRP A 350 15.56 19.12 2.78
N LEU A 351 14.77 18.04 2.72
CA LEU A 351 14.25 17.42 3.94
C LEU A 351 15.39 16.86 4.82
N GLY A 352 16.39 16.22 4.21
CA GLY A 352 17.54 15.64 4.89
C GLY A 352 18.46 16.68 5.53
N ALA A 353 18.45 17.91 5.02
CA ALA A 353 19.13 19.06 5.63
C ALA A 353 18.28 19.75 6.70
N ALA A 354 16.96 19.87 6.49
CA ALA A 354 16.04 20.58 7.36
C ALA A 354 15.68 19.82 8.65
N GLN A 355 15.74 18.49 8.61
CA GLN A 355 15.47 17.61 9.75
C GLN A 355 16.76 17.04 10.34
N SER A 356 16.83 16.97 11.66
CA SER A 356 17.92 16.24 12.34
C SER A 356 17.89 14.77 11.96
N ALA A 357 19.07 14.14 11.92
CA ALA A 357 19.13 12.70 11.79
C ALA A 357 18.44 12.02 12.98
N TRP A 358 17.75 10.92 12.73
CA TRP A 358 17.05 10.18 13.78
C TRP A 358 17.65 8.80 14.05
N ILE A 359 17.29 8.25 15.21
CA ILE A 359 17.60 6.91 15.66
C ILE A 359 16.30 6.16 15.88
N GLU A 360 16.21 4.94 15.34
CA GLU A 360 15.14 3.99 15.57
C GLU A 360 15.60 2.99 16.64
N CYS A 361 14.93 2.98 17.78
CA CYS A 361 15.22 2.10 18.90
C CYS A 361 14.10 1.10 19.15
N LEU A 362 14.49 -0.12 19.48
CA LEU A 362 13.65 -1.21 19.95
C LEU A 362 13.84 -1.40 21.46
N PRO A 363 12.91 -2.09 22.13
CA PRO A 363 13.08 -2.49 23.51
C PRO A 363 14.23 -3.49 23.65
N GLN A 364 14.91 -3.41 24.79
CA GLN A 364 15.76 -4.48 25.32
C GLN A 364 14.88 -5.61 25.87
N GLY A 365 15.29 -6.86 25.64
CA GLY A 365 14.61 -8.02 26.23
C GLY A 365 13.26 -8.41 25.57
N PRO A 366 12.48 -9.28 26.23
CA PRO A 366 11.19 -9.76 25.74
C PRO A 366 10.12 -8.66 25.81
N VAL A 367 9.13 -8.76 24.92
CA VAL A 367 7.96 -7.86 24.94
C VAL A 367 6.91 -8.36 25.93
N PRO A 368 6.07 -7.48 26.51
CA PRO A 368 4.91 -7.90 27.29
C PRO A 368 3.95 -8.73 26.43
N ASN A 369 3.41 -9.79 27.03
CA ASN A 369 2.40 -10.63 26.39
C ASN A 369 1.23 -10.84 27.36
N ILE A 370 0.01 -10.50 26.93
CA ILE A 370 -1.20 -10.74 27.71
C ILE A 370 -2.17 -11.54 26.85
N GLY A 371 -2.49 -12.76 27.28
CA GLY A 371 -3.48 -13.59 26.60
C GLY A 371 -3.12 -13.95 25.14
N GLY A 372 -1.82 -14.07 24.83
CA GLY A 372 -1.34 -14.37 23.47
C GLY A 372 -1.13 -13.13 22.59
N ILE A 373 -1.30 -11.93 23.13
CA ILE A 373 -1.09 -10.65 22.44
C ILE A 373 0.24 -10.05 22.90
N ASP A 374 1.18 -9.88 21.98
CA ASP A 374 2.40 -9.11 22.14
C ASP A 374 2.14 -7.60 22.06
N TYR A 375 2.63 -6.88 23.06
CA TYR A 375 2.56 -5.42 23.15
C TYR A 375 3.91 -4.82 22.76
N ARG A 376 3.99 -4.34 21.52
CA ARG A 376 5.21 -3.82 20.91
C ARG A 376 5.30 -2.31 21.11
N CYS A 377 6.52 -1.80 21.11
CA CYS A 377 6.76 -0.38 20.96
C CYS A 377 8.12 -0.12 20.28
N GLU A 378 8.18 0.90 19.43
CA GLU A 378 9.41 1.40 18.81
C GLU A 378 9.57 2.88 19.16
N ALA A 379 10.80 3.30 19.47
CA ALA A 379 11.12 4.69 19.76
C ALA A 379 11.85 5.34 18.59
N ILE A 380 11.52 6.60 18.32
CA ILE A 380 12.20 7.47 17.36
C ILE A 380 12.78 8.63 18.15
N ARG A 381 14.10 8.83 18.04
CA ARG A 381 14.82 9.94 18.68
C ARG A 381 15.36 10.85 17.59
N CYS A 382 14.86 12.07 17.49
CA CYS A 382 15.20 13.02 16.43
C CYS A 382 15.47 14.40 17.04
N GLY A 383 16.74 14.74 17.27
CA GLY A 383 17.09 15.97 17.99
C GLY A 383 16.57 15.93 19.44
N ASP A 384 15.77 16.92 19.82
CA ASP A 384 15.08 17.03 21.11
C ASP A 384 13.70 16.34 21.14
N TYR A 385 13.20 15.91 19.99
CA TYR A 385 11.93 15.22 19.83
C TYR A 385 12.09 13.71 20.03
N VAL A 386 11.29 13.13 20.93
CA VAL A 386 11.18 11.68 21.13
C VAL A 386 9.74 11.25 20.89
N GLN A 387 9.57 10.19 20.13
CA GLN A 387 8.28 9.58 19.86
C GLN A 387 8.32 8.10 20.19
N PHE A 388 7.31 7.61 20.90
CA PHE A 388 7.07 6.17 21.09
C PHE A 388 5.85 5.78 20.25
N GLN A 389 6.02 4.77 19.39
CA GLN A 389 4.93 4.16 18.64
C GLN A 389 4.67 2.76 19.17
N PHE A 390 3.51 2.58 19.79
CA PHE A 390 3.03 1.32 20.31
C PHE A 390 2.20 0.59 19.24
N GLY A 391 2.21 -0.72 19.30
CA GLY A 391 1.36 -1.56 18.49
C GLY A 391 1.12 -2.90 19.14
N TYR A 392 0.09 -3.59 18.66
CA TYR A 392 -0.41 -4.80 19.28
C TYR A 392 -0.50 -5.91 18.24
N ASP A 393 -0.12 -7.11 18.65
CA ASP A 393 -0.08 -8.23 17.73
C ASP A 393 -0.24 -9.58 18.38
N TRP A 394 -0.80 -10.55 17.67
CA TRP A 394 -0.78 -11.94 18.16
C TRP A 394 0.63 -12.49 18.15
N ASP A 395 1.00 -13.20 19.21
CA ASP A 395 2.28 -13.90 19.27
C ASP A 395 2.36 -15.04 18.24
N ALA A 396 3.56 -15.54 18.01
CA ALA A 396 3.81 -16.59 17.03
C ALA A 396 3.20 -17.95 17.40
N ALA A 397 2.80 -18.18 18.66
CA ALA A 397 2.08 -19.39 19.05
C ALA A 397 0.59 -19.31 18.67
N THR A 398 0.04 -18.10 18.76
CA THR A 398 -1.36 -17.78 18.50
C THR A 398 -1.64 -17.56 17.02
N MET A 399 -0.70 -16.93 16.31
CA MET A 399 -0.76 -16.64 14.88
C MET A 399 0.66 -16.66 14.25
N PRO A 400 1.17 -17.84 13.83
CA PRO A 400 2.58 -18.01 13.43
C PRO A 400 3.07 -17.16 12.26
N ALA A 401 2.18 -16.78 11.34
CA ALA A 401 2.53 -16.02 10.13
C ALA A 401 2.19 -14.52 10.24
N ASN A 402 1.67 -14.06 11.38
CA ASN A 402 1.17 -12.71 11.60
C ASN A 402 2.13 -11.61 11.10
N PRO A 403 1.68 -10.58 10.35
CA PRO A 403 0.34 -10.21 9.85
C PRO A 403 -0.28 -11.12 8.80
N PHE A 404 0.49 -12.05 8.27
CA PHE A 404 0.02 -12.98 7.26
C PHE A 404 -0.68 -14.18 7.93
N GLY A 405 -1.67 -14.76 7.27
CA GLY A 405 -2.44 -15.89 7.79
C GLY A 405 -3.83 -15.52 8.30
N ASP A 406 -4.74 -16.50 8.32
CA ASP A 406 -6.14 -16.30 8.67
C ASP A 406 -6.32 -16.05 10.18
N PRO A 407 -6.83 -14.88 10.59
CA PRO A 407 -7.06 -14.54 11.98
C PRO A 407 -8.44 -15.02 12.51
N SER A 408 -9.13 -15.91 11.80
CA SER A 408 -10.41 -16.48 12.25
C SER A 408 -10.33 -17.03 13.68
N GLY A 409 -11.35 -16.73 14.49
CA GLY A 409 -11.40 -17.10 15.92
C GLY A 409 -10.56 -16.21 16.85
N LYS A 410 -9.98 -15.11 16.36
CA LYS A 410 -9.25 -14.11 17.17
C LYS A 410 -10.11 -12.86 17.37
N HIS A 411 -10.50 -12.59 18.62
CA HIS A 411 -11.55 -11.61 18.92
C HIS A 411 -11.07 -10.18 19.23
N SER A 412 -9.80 -9.96 19.60
CA SER A 412 -9.30 -8.60 19.89
C SER A 412 -7.78 -8.55 19.86
N TYR A 413 -7.20 -7.49 19.28
CA TYR A 413 -5.76 -7.23 19.35
C TYR A 413 -5.33 -6.49 20.63
N MET A 414 -6.27 -6.17 21.54
CA MET A 414 -5.96 -5.50 22.81
C MET A 414 -6.81 -6.08 23.94
N VAL A 415 -6.26 -6.14 25.15
CA VAL A 415 -7.02 -6.25 26.42
C VAL A 415 -7.02 -4.91 27.17
N PRO A 416 -7.84 -4.71 28.22
CA PRO A 416 -7.77 -3.51 29.06
C PRO A 416 -6.34 -3.21 29.54
N HIS A 417 -5.77 -2.04 29.20
CA HIS A 417 -4.41 -1.68 29.62
C HIS A 417 -4.14 -0.17 29.66
N LYS A 418 -3.02 0.25 30.26
CA LYS A 418 -2.45 1.59 30.12
C LYS A 418 -0.96 1.50 29.76
N TRP A 419 -0.43 2.53 29.13
CA TRP A 419 1.02 2.68 28.97
C TRP A 419 1.54 3.79 29.87
N ARG A 420 2.61 3.51 30.60
CA ARG A 420 3.33 4.51 31.40
C ARG A 420 4.72 4.71 30.84
N ILE A 421 5.12 5.95 30.67
CA ILE A 421 6.41 6.33 30.08
C ILE A 421 7.26 6.95 31.18
N TYR A 422 8.51 6.51 31.27
CA TYR A 422 9.45 6.91 32.30
C TYR A 422 10.78 7.37 31.69
N ASP A 423 11.50 8.21 32.43
CA ASP A 423 12.89 8.55 32.13
C ASP A 423 13.87 7.53 32.74
N THR A 424 15.17 7.86 32.71
CA THR A 424 16.24 7.02 33.26
C THR A 424 16.27 6.96 34.79
N ASP A 425 15.61 7.90 35.47
CA ASP A 425 15.59 8.03 36.93
C ASP A 425 14.26 7.48 37.52
N ASP A 426 13.52 6.71 36.72
CA ASP A 426 12.19 6.19 37.04
C ASP A 426 11.14 7.26 37.37
N LEU A 427 11.31 8.48 36.83
CA LEU A 427 10.30 9.53 36.93
C LEU A 427 9.24 9.39 35.83
N PRO A 428 7.94 9.43 36.17
CA PRO A 428 6.87 9.31 35.18
C PRO A 428 6.81 10.57 34.31
N ILE A 429 6.91 10.37 32.99
CA ILE A 429 6.80 11.42 31.97
C ILE A 429 5.36 11.56 31.49
N ALA A 430 4.71 10.44 31.20
CA ALA A 430 3.37 10.43 30.63
C ALA A 430 2.62 9.12 30.90
N VAL A 431 1.30 9.19 30.79
CA VAL A 431 0.39 8.03 30.80
C VAL A 431 -0.48 8.11 29.55
N ILE A 432 -0.60 7.00 28.84
CA ILE A 432 -1.52 6.86 27.72
C ILE A 432 -2.76 6.11 28.20
N GLU A 433 -3.89 6.80 28.15
CA GLU A 433 -5.18 6.39 28.70
C GLU A 433 -6.34 7.03 27.93
N THR A 434 -7.58 6.65 28.24
CA THR A 434 -8.76 7.33 27.68
C THR A 434 -8.86 8.75 28.22
N PRO A 435 -9.59 9.67 27.53
CA PRO A 435 -9.77 11.05 27.99
C PRO A 435 -10.35 11.23 29.40
N ASP A 436 -11.07 10.23 29.93
CA ASP A 436 -11.59 10.22 31.31
C ASP A 436 -10.63 9.57 32.33
N GLY A 437 -9.42 9.20 31.92
CA GLY A 437 -8.41 8.56 32.76
C GLY A 437 -8.62 7.05 32.97
N GLY A 438 -9.54 6.43 32.23
CA GLY A 438 -9.74 4.97 32.20
C GLY A 438 -8.70 4.22 31.38
N PRO A 439 -8.64 2.88 31.48
CA PRO A 439 -7.73 2.08 30.67
C PRO A 439 -8.15 2.06 29.19
N LEU A 440 -7.16 1.95 28.32
CA LEU A 440 -7.34 1.63 26.92
C LEU A 440 -8.07 0.28 26.80
N ASN A 441 -9.12 0.21 25.97
CA ASN A 441 -9.95 -0.99 25.80
C ASN A 441 -10.56 -1.53 27.12
N GLY A 442 -10.86 -0.64 28.08
CA GLY A 442 -11.43 -0.98 29.39
C GLY A 442 -12.79 -1.66 29.33
N ASN A 443 -13.12 -2.46 30.36
CA ASN A 443 -14.45 -3.08 30.51
C ASN A 443 -15.47 -2.15 31.17
N ASP A 444 -15.08 -0.91 31.49
CA ASP A 444 -15.93 0.09 32.14
C ASP A 444 -16.89 0.79 31.15
N LYS A 445 -16.63 0.68 29.84
CA LYS A 445 -17.52 1.15 28.77
C LYS A 445 -18.11 -0.05 28.02
N PRO A 446 -19.37 0.04 27.55
CA PRO A 446 -19.98 -1.03 26.78
C PRO A 446 -19.42 -1.05 25.35
N TYR A 447 -19.21 -2.25 24.80
CA TYR A 447 -18.73 -2.46 23.42
C TYR A 447 -19.66 -1.86 22.35
N LEU A 448 -20.94 -1.67 22.68
CA LEU A 448 -21.95 -0.99 21.86
C LEU A 448 -22.53 0.16 22.70
N PHE A 449 -22.80 1.31 22.08
CA PHE A 449 -23.37 2.43 22.82
C PHE A 449 -24.76 2.06 23.37
N SER A 450 -24.91 2.15 24.69
CA SER A 450 -26.14 1.79 25.41
C SER A 450 -26.97 3.00 25.87
N GLY A 451 -26.53 4.22 25.53
CA GLY A 451 -27.22 5.45 25.90
C GLY A 451 -28.37 5.82 24.96
N PRO A 452 -29.03 6.97 25.19
CA PRO A 452 -30.14 7.43 24.37
C PRO A 452 -29.70 7.84 22.97
N HIS A 453 -30.57 7.62 21.98
CA HIS A 453 -30.41 8.10 20.62
C HIS A 453 -31.46 9.19 20.33
N ASP A 454 -31.13 10.13 19.45
CA ASP A 454 -32.08 11.14 18.98
C ASP A 454 -33.10 10.53 17.97
N PRO A 455 -34.14 11.28 17.54
CA PRO A 455 -35.15 10.78 16.60
C PRO A 455 -34.61 10.33 15.22
N ARG A 456 -33.35 10.60 14.91
CA ARG A 456 -32.66 10.27 13.66
C ARG A 456 -31.70 9.08 13.83
N GLY A 457 -31.53 8.57 15.05
CA GLY A 457 -30.61 7.49 15.36
C GLY A 457 -29.20 7.93 15.70
N CYS A 458 -28.93 9.23 15.98
CA CYS A 458 -27.62 9.69 16.47
C CYS A 458 -27.47 9.39 17.97
N ALA A 459 -26.36 8.77 18.40
CA ALA A 459 -26.04 8.63 19.81
C ALA A 459 -25.94 10.01 20.51
N MET A 460 -26.68 10.18 21.59
CA MET A 460 -26.68 11.41 22.39
C MET A 460 -25.58 11.35 23.46
N ILE A 461 -24.32 11.46 23.02
CA ILE A 461 -23.14 11.41 23.92
C ILE A 461 -23.24 12.50 25.01
N SER A 462 -23.03 12.09 26.26
CA SER A 462 -23.15 12.94 27.45
C SER A 462 -22.02 12.66 28.45
N SER A 463 -22.02 13.34 29.60
CA SER A 463 -21.08 13.05 30.69
C SER A 463 -21.30 11.68 31.33
N THR A 464 -22.54 11.17 31.30
CA THR A 464 -22.91 9.85 31.86
C THR A 464 -22.88 8.75 30.79
N ASP A 465 -23.22 9.10 29.56
CA ASP A 465 -23.27 8.21 28.41
C ASP A 465 -22.06 8.51 27.51
N ARG A 466 -20.86 8.28 28.05
CA ARG A 466 -19.61 8.47 27.31
C ARG A 466 -19.43 7.36 26.30
N TRP A 467 -18.85 7.71 25.15
CA TRP A 467 -18.39 6.76 24.17
C TRP A 467 -16.88 6.90 23.97
N TYR A 468 -16.16 5.79 24.16
CA TYR A 468 -14.78 5.64 23.74
C TYR A 468 -14.70 4.39 22.86
N PRO A 469 -14.12 4.50 21.66
CA PRO A 469 -14.00 3.35 20.78
C PRO A 469 -13.17 2.25 21.43
N HIS A 470 -13.70 1.03 21.42
CA HIS A 470 -12.96 -0.14 21.85
C HIS A 470 -11.97 -0.60 20.78
N GLY A 471 -10.73 -0.80 21.20
CA GLY A 471 -9.58 -1.20 20.39
C GLY A 471 -9.55 -2.70 20.09
N THR A 472 -10.62 -3.23 19.51
CA THR A 472 -10.66 -4.64 19.06
C THR A 472 -9.89 -4.86 17.75
N VAL A 473 -9.40 -3.78 17.12
CA VAL A 473 -8.63 -3.74 15.87
C VAL A 473 -7.12 -3.66 16.11
N ARG A 474 -6.32 -4.02 15.10
CA ARG A 474 -4.85 -3.90 15.10
C ARG A 474 -4.41 -2.43 14.91
N SER A 475 -4.73 -1.58 15.86
CA SER A 475 -4.40 -0.14 15.85
C SER A 475 -3.03 0.14 16.49
N GLY A 476 -2.32 1.14 16.00
CA GLY A 476 -1.17 1.69 16.70
C GLY A 476 -1.55 2.87 17.60
N VAL A 477 -0.65 3.21 18.51
CA VAL A 477 -0.73 4.42 19.33
C VAL A 477 0.59 5.16 19.23
N ILE A 478 0.56 6.48 19.03
CA ILE A 478 1.74 7.34 19.09
C ILE A 478 1.68 8.21 20.34
N TRP A 479 2.81 8.29 21.05
CA TRP A 479 3.06 9.33 22.04
C TRP A 479 4.27 10.15 21.60
N ARG A 480 4.24 11.45 21.91
CA ARG A 480 5.31 12.41 21.59
C ARG A 480 5.75 13.15 22.85
N SER A 481 7.03 13.45 22.96
CA SER A 481 7.56 14.32 24.01
C SER A 481 7.10 15.78 23.88
N GLY A 482 6.60 16.16 22.70
CA GLY A 482 6.01 17.46 22.39
C GLY A 482 5.65 17.55 20.91
N ASP A 483 5.09 18.68 20.49
CA ASP A 483 4.80 18.95 19.09
C ASP A 483 6.09 19.05 18.25
N PRO A 484 6.18 18.41 17.07
CA PRO A 484 7.31 18.60 16.19
C PRO A 484 7.35 20.03 15.63
N GLY A 485 8.54 20.61 15.52
CA GLY A 485 8.71 21.93 14.89
C GLY A 485 8.34 21.93 13.40
N SER A 486 7.86 23.04 12.87
CA SER A 486 7.54 23.16 11.44
C SER A 486 8.78 23.40 10.58
N HIS A 487 8.73 22.97 9.32
CA HIS A 487 9.69 23.39 8.29
C HIS A 487 9.45 24.85 7.89
N ASP A 488 10.45 25.45 7.25
CA ASP A 488 10.34 26.82 6.76
C ASP A 488 9.33 26.94 5.59
N GLN A 489 8.60 28.05 5.56
CA GLN A 489 7.55 28.26 4.55
C GLN A 489 8.09 28.35 3.13
N ALA A 490 9.32 28.81 2.92
CA ALA A 490 9.89 28.89 1.57
C ALA A 490 10.16 27.48 1.01
N GLY A 491 10.68 26.57 1.83
CA GLY A 491 10.85 25.16 1.53
C GLY A 491 9.54 24.44 1.25
N ILE A 492 8.51 24.67 2.07
CA ILE A 492 7.16 24.12 1.87
C ILE A 492 6.59 24.59 0.52
N ARG A 493 6.59 25.89 0.24
CA ARG A 493 6.03 26.45 -1.01
C ARG A 493 6.75 25.98 -2.27
N ARG A 494 8.03 25.63 -2.16
CA ARG A 494 8.83 25.07 -3.26
C ARG A 494 8.48 23.62 -3.56
N THR A 495 8.09 22.85 -2.55
CA THR A 495 7.98 21.38 -2.64
C THR A 495 6.56 20.85 -2.58
N VAL A 496 5.60 21.67 -2.16
CA VAL A 496 4.19 21.30 -1.99
C VAL A 496 3.31 22.17 -2.88
N PRO A 497 2.35 21.59 -3.64
CA PRO A 497 1.41 22.36 -4.46
C PRO A 497 0.56 23.34 -3.64
N LEU A 498 0.42 24.58 -4.14
CA LEU A 498 -0.48 25.59 -3.57
C LEU A 498 -1.70 25.85 -4.46
N PHE A 499 -2.87 25.77 -3.86
CA PHE A 499 -4.16 25.96 -4.51
C PHE A 499 -4.85 27.26 -4.08
N ASP A 500 -5.68 27.83 -4.95
CA ASP A 500 -6.45 29.03 -4.65
C ASP A 500 -7.62 28.74 -3.69
N LEU A 501 -7.48 29.18 -2.43
CA LEU A 501 -8.52 29.07 -1.40
C LEU A 501 -9.44 30.30 -1.33
N SER A 502 -9.52 31.12 -2.37
CA SER A 502 -10.35 32.34 -2.39
C SER A 502 -11.87 32.09 -2.46
N ILE A 503 -12.33 30.83 -2.46
CA ILE A 503 -13.74 30.45 -2.33
C ILE A 503 -14.00 30.11 -0.85
N PRO A 504 -14.53 31.05 -0.05
CA PRO A 504 -14.64 30.85 1.39
C PRO A 504 -15.77 29.88 1.77
N PHE A 505 -16.76 29.71 0.89
CA PHE A 505 -17.98 28.91 1.13
C PHE A 505 -17.96 27.50 0.49
N GLY A 506 -16.84 27.05 -0.09
CA GLY A 506 -16.70 25.67 -0.57
C GLY A 506 -16.70 24.67 0.59
N CYS A 507 -17.24 23.45 0.39
CA CYS A 507 -17.31 22.38 1.40
C CYS A 507 -18.21 22.72 2.63
N HIS A 508 -19.38 23.36 2.46
CA HIS A 508 -20.33 23.64 3.56
C HIS A 508 -21.50 22.65 3.67
N LEU A 509 -21.27 21.40 3.26
CA LEU A 509 -22.25 20.32 3.38
C LEU A 509 -22.52 19.92 4.83
N ASP A 510 -23.78 19.56 5.10
CA ASP A 510 -24.28 19.16 6.43
C ASP A 510 -23.50 17.95 7.01
N TYR A 511 -23.21 16.95 6.18
CA TYR A 511 -22.43 15.75 6.48
C TYR A 511 -22.22 14.94 5.19
N SER A 512 -21.22 14.05 5.15
CA SER A 512 -21.07 13.09 4.06
C SER A 512 -21.35 11.69 4.57
N VAL A 513 -22.26 11.01 3.85
CA VAL A 513 -22.79 9.70 4.20
C VAL A 513 -21.82 8.58 3.80
N ASN A 514 -20.54 8.60 4.22
CA ASN A 514 -19.53 7.52 4.02
C ASN A 514 -18.67 7.27 5.29
N GLY A 515 -18.89 6.16 6.04
CA GLY A 515 -18.00 5.68 7.14
C GLY A 515 -18.22 5.89 8.64
N PHE A 516 -19.40 5.59 9.19
CA PHE A 516 -19.65 5.81 10.62
C PHE A 516 -19.40 4.55 11.46
N ASP A 517 -19.03 4.72 12.73
CA ASP A 517 -19.03 3.62 13.69
C ASP A 517 -20.48 3.22 14.00
N LEU A 518 -20.96 2.12 13.41
CA LEU A 518 -22.34 1.64 13.59
C LEU A 518 -22.71 1.36 15.06
N ARG A 519 -21.73 1.31 15.97
CA ARG A 519 -21.95 1.12 17.41
C ARG A 519 -22.54 2.35 18.09
N ILE A 520 -22.50 3.53 17.46
CA ILE A 520 -23.04 4.82 17.95
C ILE A 520 -24.08 5.46 17.01
N PHE A 521 -24.56 4.74 16.00
CA PHE A 521 -25.65 5.21 15.14
C PHE A 521 -26.54 4.07 14.66
N SER A 522 -27.85 4.20 14.88
CA SER A 522 -28.83 3.14 14.61
C SER A 522 -29.69 3.36 13.36
N GLY A 523 -29.57 4.51 12.68
CA GLY A 523 -30.47 4.89 11.58
C GLY A 523 -31.86 5.32 12.06
N GLY A 524 -32.56 6.12 11.26
CA GLY A 524 -33.94 6.55 11.54
C GLY A 524 -34.98 5.47 11.20
N GLN A 525 -36.24 5.67 11.62
CA GLN A 525 -37.35 4.79 11.24
C GLN A 525 -37.56 4.79 9.72
N GLY A 526 -37.23 3.67 9.08
CA GLY A 526 -37.41 3.49 7.63
C GLY A 526 -36.09 3.20 6.90
N ASN A 527 -35.60 1.97 7.03
CA ASN A 527 -34.82 1.21 6.05
C ASN A 527 -33.71 1.86 5.19
N GLU A 528 -33.05 2.93 5.62
CA GLU A 528 -31.87 3.45 4.93
C GLU A 528 -30.56 2.99 5.61
N GLY A 529 -30.29 1.68 5.56
CA GLY A 529 -29.08 1.04 6.09
C GLY A 529 -27.74 1.46 5.43
N GLN A 530 -27.53 2.76 5.25
CA GLN A 530 -26.29 3.42 4.84
C GLN A 530 -25.96 4.54 5.83
N ALA A 531 -25.80 4.17 7.11
CA ALA A 531 -25.29 5.05 8.15
C ALA A 531 -23.79 5.14 8.05
N ASN A 532 -23.34 6.26 7.51
CA ASN A 532 -22.02 6.36 6.95
C ASN A 532 -21.55 7.81 7.26
N GLY A 533 -20.34 8.07 7.73
CA GLY A 533 -19.99 9.38 8.29
C GLY A 533 -18.53 9.80 8.17
N PHE A 534 -18.33 10.91 7.46
CA PHE A 534 -17.20 11.81 7.66
C PHE A 534 -17.68 13.00 8.50
N GLY A 535 -17.05 13.24 9.66
CA GLY A 535 -17.23 14.48 10.39
C GLY A 535 -16.52 15.61 9.67
N ASN A 536 -17.14 16.78 9.51
CA ASN A 536 -16.51 17.87 8.80
C ASN A 536 -15.43 18.54 9.67
N ILE A 537 -14.17 18.51 9.23
CA ILE A 537 -13.02 19.15 9.90
C ILE A 537 -13.20 20.65 10.19
N ARG A 538 -14.21 21.32 9.61
CA ARG A 538 -14.58 22.71 9.92
C ARG A 538 -15.45 22.86 11.17
N VAL A 539 -16.17 21.82 11.60
CA VAL A 539 -17.06 21.85 12.77
C VAL A 539 -16.86 20.70 13.76
N ILE A 540 -16.12 19.64 13.41
CA ILE A 540 -15.71 18.62 14.39
C ILE A 540 -15.00 19.35 15.54
N PRO A 541 -15.43 19.19 16.79
CA PRO A 541 -14.78 19.84 17.91
C PRO A 541 -13.36 19.30 18.07
N TRP A 542 -12.41 20.14 18.47
CA TRP A 542 -11.04 19.63 18.62
C TRP A 542 -10.92 18.62 19.77
N LYS A 543 -11.54 18.91 20.91
CA LYS A 543 -11.67 18.00 22.04
C LYS A 543 -13.04 17.35 22.06
N GLN A 544 -13.17 16.23 22.76
CA GLN A 544 -14.46 15.56 22.95
C GLN A 544 -15.51 16.55 23.52
N SER A 545 -16.64 16.67 22.82
CA SER A 545 -17.78 17.51 23.22
C SER A 545 -18.95 16.64 23.70
N ASP A 546 -20.09 17.27 23.98
CA ASP A 546 -21.35 16.58 24.27
C ASP A 546 -22.45 16.97 23.27
N TYR A 547 -23.42 16.07 23.09
CA TYR A 547 -24.51 16.23 22.13
C TYR A 547 -25.24 17.56 22.32
N ARG A 548 -25.59 17.91 23.57
CA ARG A 548 -26.37 19.13 23.86
C ARG A 548 -25.59 20.41 23.53
N LYS A 549 -24.29 20.46 23.85
CA LYS A 549 -23.41 21.59 23.51
C LYS A 549 -23.26 21.75 22.01
N MET A 550 -23.05 20.66 21.29
CA MET A 550 -22.93 20.69 19.84
C MET A 550 -24.23 21.17 19.18
N THR A 551 -25.37 20.54 19.49
CA THR A 551 -26.66 20.94 18.90
C THR A 551 -27.11 22.33 19.35
N GLY A 552 -26.80 22.74 20.59
CA GLY A 552 -27.10 24.08 21.09
C GLY A 552 -26.27 25.20 20.44
N SER A 553 -25.19 24.84 19.76
CA SER A 553 -24.34 25.75 18.97
C SER A 553 -24.77 25.85 17.51
N ALA A 554 -25.83 25.13 17.10
CA ALA A 554 -26.38 25.22 15.77
C ALA A 554 -26.81 26.66 15.43
N GLY A 555 -26.46 27.11 14.23
CA GLY A 555 -26.68 28.49 13.77
C GLY A 555 -25.83 29.57 14.49
N ARG A 556 -24.98 29.21 15.46
CA ARG A 556 -24.11 30.14 16.21
C ARG A 556 -22.67 30.02 15.75
N THR A 557 -22.34 30.63 14.61
CA THR A 557 -20.99 30.61 14.02
C THR A 557 -20.51 32.01 13.63
N ARG A 558 -19.18 32.20 13.58
CA ARG A 558 -18.54 33.39 12.97
C ARG A 558 -18.36 33.23 11.46
N ASP A 559 -18.67 32.06 10.92
CA ASP A 559 -18.66 31.80 9.49
C ASP A 559 -19.87 32.47 8.82
N PRO A 560 -19.65 33.46 7.92
CA PRO A 560 -20.76 34.17 7.28
C PRO A 560 -21.56 33.33 6.27
N TYR A 561 -21.14 32.09 5.98
CA TYR A 561 -21.75 31.20 4.98
C TYR A 561 -22.35 29.92 5.60
N GLY A 562 -22.61 29.92 6.91
CA GLY A 562 -22.80 28.72 7.71
C GLY A 562 -24.16 28.00 7.69
N ARG A 563 -25.12 28.35 6.81
CA ARG A 563 -26.52 27.90 6.99
C ARG A 563 -26.73 26.37 6.95
N MET A 564 -25.98 25.66 6.11
CA MET A 564 -26.06 24.20 5.93
C MET A 564 -25.23 23.45 6.98
N LEU A 565 -23.91 23.67 6.94
CA LEU A 565 -22.96 23.04 7.85
C LEU A 565 -23.24 23.25 9.35
N TYR A 566 -23.83 24.37 9.75
CA TYR A 566 -24.09 24.66 11.16
C TYR A 566 -25.54 24.37 11.57
N SER A 567 -26.26 23.56 10.79
CA SER A 567 -27.59 23.06 11.17
C SER A 567 -27.52 22.15 12.40
N ALA A 568 -28.62 22.03 13.14
CA ALA A 568 -28.69 21.12 14.30
C ALA A 568 -28.45 19.66 13.92
N ASN A 569 -28.67 19.30 12.66
CA ASN A 569 -28.39 17.98 12.13
C ASN A 569 -26.89 17.74 11.95
N SER A 570 -26.22 18.67 11.28
CA SER A 570 -24.77 18.65 11.09
C SER A 570 -24.02 18.65 12.42
N MET A 571 -24.45 19.48 13.37
CA MET A 571 -23.83 19.54 14.70
C MET A 571 -24.05 18.26 15.52
N ALA A 572 -25.24 17.66 15.45
CA ALA A 572 -25.54 16.39 16.12
C ALA A 572 -24.62 15.25 15.65
N ALA A 573 -24.38 15.15 14.34
CA ALA A 573 -23.52 14.10 13.77
C ALA A 573 -22.05 14.19 14.21
N ASN A 574 -21.58 15.40 14.57
CA ASN A 574 -20.20 15.62 15.03
C ASN A 574 -20.03 15.47 16.56
N ALA A 575 -21.09 15.21 17.32
CA ALA A 575 -21.03 15.16 18.78
C ALA A 575 -20.21 13.99 19.36
N ALA A 576 -20.08 12.90 18.61
CA ALA A 576 -19.30 11.73 19.00
C ALA A 576 -17.87 11.72 18.42
N LEU A 577 -17.48 12.75 17.67
CA LEU A 577 -16.20 12.85 16.97
C LEU A 577 -15.37 14.00 17.55
N TRP A 578 -14.05 13.91 17.44
CA TRP A 578 -13.14 15.00 17.76
C TRP A 578 -11.85 14.92 16.93
N LEU A 579 -11.04 15.98 16.90
CA LEU A 579 -9.81 16.01 16.07
C LEU A 579 -8.55 15.66 16.86
N GLU A 580 -8.44 16.09 18.12
CA GLU A 580 -7.29 15.84 18.97
C GLU A 580 -6.95 14.36 18.98
N TYR A 581 -5.68 14.05 18.76
CA TYR A 581 -5.24 12.67 18.83
C TYR A 581 -5.39 12.19 20.27
N THR A 582 -6.34 11.29 20.45
CA THR A 582 -6.48 10.42 21.62
C THR A 582 -6.36 9.01 21.06
N PRO A 583 -5.85 8.02 21.82
CA PRO A 583 -5.48 6.69 21.29
C PRO A 583 -6.62 5.92 20.59
N PHE A 584 -7.83 6.47 20.57
CA PHE A 584 -9.03 5.92 19.96
C PHE A 584 -9.73 6.85 18.98
N ASN A 585 -9.10 7.92 18.49
CA ASN A 585 -9.84 8.88 17.69
C ASN A 585 -10.44 8.23 16.43
N VAL A 586 -11.78 8.12 16.38
CA VAL A 586 -12.54 7.87 15.14
C VAL A 586 -12.64 9.21 14.44
N GLN A 587 -11.55 9.67 13.83
CA GLN A 587 -11.67 10.75 12.87
C GLN A 587 -12.45 10.12 11.72
N GLY A 588 -13.76 10.42 11.61
CA GLY A 588 -14.67 9.78 10.65
C GLY A 588 -13.97 9.61 9.31
N ARG A 589 -13.64 8.37 8.96
CA ARG A 589 -12.87 8.04 7.76
C ARG A 589 -13.86 7.71 6.66
N SER A 590 -13.42 7.76 5.41
CA SER A 590 -14.18 7.20 4.30
C SER A 590 -13.77 5.73 4.08
N PRO A 591 -14.45 4.73 4.66
CA PRO A 591 -14.56 3.44 4.03
C PRO A 591 -15.48 3.59 2.83
N VAL A 592 -15.04 3.09 1.67
CA VAL A 592 -15.94 2.55 0.65
C VAL A 592 -17.01 3.55 0.17
N THR A 593 -16.72 4.33 -0.88
CA THR A 593 -17.79 5.06 -1.59
C THR A 593 -18.15 4.36 -2.90
N GLY A 594 -19.44 4.27 -3.20
CA GLY A 594 -19.87 4.16 -4.60
C GLY A 594 -19.47 5.43 -5.35
N SER A 595 -19.69 5.47 -6.67
CA SER A 595 -19.50 6.67 -7.49
C SER A 595 -20.37 7.83 -6.97
N GLY A 596 -19.84 8.66 -6.06
CA GLY A 596 -20.58 9.77 -5.46
C GLY A 596 -20.11 10.27 -4.09
N GLY A 597 -18.92 9.92 -3.59
CA GLY A 597 -18.44 10.46 -2.31
C GLY A 597 -18.39 11.99 -2.30
N MET A 598 -19.15 12.60 -1.39
CA MET A 598 -19.54 14.00 -1.49
C MET A 598 -18.54 14.99 -0.88
N ARG A 599 -17.41 14.57 -0.26
CA ARG A 599 -16.71 15.56 0.59
C ARG A 599 -15.20 15.52 0.70
N ASP A 600 -14.54 14.44 1.12
CA ASP A 600 -13.08 14.44 1.44
C ASP A 600 -12.32 13.22 0.91
N ASP A 601 -13.02 12.30 0.22
CA ASP A 601 -12.49 11.07 -0.37
C ASP A 601 -11.80 11.26 -1.74
N ARG A 602 -11.29 12.47 -1.97
CA ARG A 602 -11.02 12.99 -3.32
C ARG A 602 -9.82 13.93 -3.40
N GLN A 603 -9.14 14.19 -2.28
CA GLN A 603 -8.06 15.16 -2.24
C GLN A 603 -6.71 14.47 -2.31
N ILE A 604 -5.82 15.01 -3.14
CA ILE A 604 -4.42 14.61 -3.14
C ILE A 604 -3.67 15.10 -1.89
N ILE A 605 -4.17 16.13 -1.21
CA ILE A 605 -3.64 16.65 0.06
C ILE A 605 -4.83 16.78 1.03
N PRO A 606 -4.80 16.17 2.24
CA PRO A 606 -5.91 16.27 3.17
C PRO A 606 -6.32 17.72 3.49
N GLU A 607 -7.61 18.00 3.63
CA GLU A 607 -8.14 19.37 3.75
C GLU A 607 -7.45 20.20 4.85
N PRO A 608 -7.32 19.72 6.10
CA PRO A 608 -6.63 20.50 7.14
C PRO A 608 -5.16 20.76 6.82
N VAL A 609 -4.52 19.85 6.10
CA VAL A 609 -3.14 20.00 5.62
C VAL A 609 -3.06 21.09 4.55
N ALA A 610 -3.98 21.06 3.57
CA ALA A 610 -4.07 22.09 2.54
C ALA A 610 -4.34 23.49 3.14
N TRP A 611 -5.19 23.58 4.17
CA TRP A 611 -5.41 24.82 4.92
C TRP A 611 -4.14 25.29 5.61
N HIS A 612 -3.45 24.43 6.35
CA HIS A 612 -2.20 24.80 7.03
C HIS A 612 -1.10 25.26 6.07
N ILE A 613 -0.94 24.57 4.93
CA ILE A 613 0.02 24.95 3.88
C ILE A 613 -0.23 26.38 3.36
N ASN A 614 -1.50 26.74 3.17
CA ASN A 614 -1.87 28.04 2.61
C ASN A 614 -1.93 29.15 3.67
N LEU A 615 -2.34 28.81 4.89
CA LEU A 615 -2.55 29.72 6.01
C LEU A 615 -1.77 29.18 7.24
N PRO A 616 -0.43 29.33 7.27
CA PRO A 616 0.40 28.75 8.33
C PRO A 616 0.04 29.29 9.73
N ASP A 617 -0.32 30.57 9.81
CA ASP A 617 -0.77 31.26 11.03
C ASP A 617 -2.31 31.37 11.11
N GLY A 618 -3.01 30.67 10.21
CA GLY A 618 -4.47 30.69 10.14
C GLY A 618 -5.12 29.89 11.25
N VAL A 619 -6.31 30.33 11.65
CA VAL A 619 -7.16 29.65 12.62
C VAL A 619 -8.46 29.20 11.97
N ARG A 620 -9.03 28.11 12.48
CA ARG A 620 -10.33 27.61 12.07
C ARG A 620 -11.43 28.59 12.51
N PRO A 621 -12.32 29.07 11.61
CA PRO A 621 -13.33 30.06 11.95
C PRO A 621 -14.32 29.66 13.06
N HIS A 622 -14.57 28.36 13.22
CA HIS A 622 -15.54 27.83 14.17
C HIS A 622 -15.14 28.03 15.64
N ASP A 623 -13.89 27.69 15.99
CA ASP A 623 -13.41 27.63 17.38
C ASP A 623 -12.06 28.33 17.61
N GLY A 624 -11.46 28.92 16.57
CA GLY A 624 -10.20 29.65 16.67
C GLY A 624 -8.97 28.76 16.80
N LEU A 625 -9.10 27.43 16.63
CA LEU A 625 -7.96 26.53 16.73
C LEU A 625 -7.00 26.70 15.53
N PRO A 626 -5.68 26.76 15.74
CA PRO A 626 -4.72 26.85 14.64
C PRO A 626 -4.82 25.66 13.68
N TRP A 627 -4.80 25.93 12.37
CA TRP A 627 -4.78 24.86 11.36
C TRP A 627 -3.57 23.94 11.49
N ARG A 628 -2.45 24.45 12.02
CA ARG A 628 -1.27 23.65 12.37
C ARG A 628 -1.61 22.49 13.31
N ALA A 629 -2.32 22.76 14.40
CA ALA A 629 -2.68 21.76 15.41
C ALA A 629 -3.65 20.73 14.82
N ILE A 630 -4.65 21.22 14.07
CA ILE A 630 -5.62 20.35 13.38
C ILE A 630 -4.90 19.42 12.39
N ALA A 631 -4.00 19.96 11.56
CA ALA A 631 -3.27 19.15 10.58
C ALA A 631 -2.39 18.10 11.27
N LEU A 632 -1.67 18.48 12.33
CA LEU A 632 -0.84 17.58 13.12
C LEU A 632 -1.66 16.42 13.69
N ASP A 633 -2.73 16.70 14.43
CA ASP A 633 -3.55 15.65 15.06
C ASP A 633 -4.32 14.81 14.03
N TYR A 634 -4.80 15.42 12.94
CA TYR A 634 -5.44 14.72 11.83
C TYR A 634 -4.48 13.70 11.21
N LEU A 635 -3.25 14.10 10.92
CA LEU A 635 -2.24 13.22 10.34
C LEU A 635 -1.77 12.14 11.33
N THR A 636 -1.75 12.45 12.63
CA THR A 636 -1.44 11.47 13.69
C THR A 636 -2.49 10.39 13.77
N GLY A 637 -3.77 10.77 13.58
CA GLY A 637 -4.92 9.89 13.67
C GLY A 637 -4.77 8.62 12.83
N TYR A 638 -4.09 8.69 11.69
CA TYR A 638 -3.84 7.54 10.81
C TYR A 638 -3.13 6.36 11.50
N VAL A 639 -2.37 6.56 12.59
CA VAL A 639 -1.72 5.45 13.32
C VAL A 639 -2.71 4.37 13.79
N SER A 640 -3.97 4.74 14.04
CA SER A 640 -4.99 3.78 14.47
C SER A 640 -5.58 2.95 13.33
N ASP A 641 -5.19 3.20 12.06
CA ASP A 641 -5.65 2.39 10.93
C ASP A 641 -5.11 0.94 10.97
N PRO A 642 -5.94 -0.03 10.55
CA PRO A 642 -5.60 -1.46 10.65
C PRO A 642 -4.45 -1.91 9.73
N VAL A 643 -4.00 -1.02 8.85
CA VAL A 643 -2.84 -1.24 7.98
C VAL A 643 -1.50 -1.06 8.70
N HIS A 644 -1.49 -0.41 9.87
CA HIS A 644 -0.30 -0.20 10.70
C HIS A 644 0.07 -1.40 11.56
N ALA A 645 -0.06 -2.58 10.98
CA ALA A 645 0.33 -3.86 11.53
C ALA A 645 1.86 -4.02 11.66
N PHE A 646 2.29 -4.92 12.54
CA PHE A 646 3.69 -5.21 12.83
C PHE A 646 4.09 -6.54 12.16
N GLU A 647 4.95 -6.52 11.14
CA GLU A 647 5.53 -7.75 10.59
C GLU A 647 6.67 -8.21 11.50
N LYS A 648 6.54 -9.41 12.08
CA LYS A 648 7.55 -9.98 13.00
C LYS A 648 7.91 -9.03 14.13
N GLY A 649 6.90 -8.33 14.67
CA GLY A 649 7.06 -7.40 15.77
C GLY A 649 7.61 -6.02 15.39
N ARG A 650 7.61 -5.65 14.10
CA ARG A 650 8.01 -4.31 13.62
C ARG A 650 7.17 -3.74 12.50
N ASN A 651 7.05 -2.42 12.46
CA ASN A 651 6.32 -1.72 11.41
C ASN A 651 7.27 -1.36 10.25
N ILE A 652 7.58 -2.36 9.40
CA ILE A 652 8.49 -2.25 8.25
C ILE A 652 7.76 -2.32 6.90
N PRO A 653 8.24 -1.67 5.83
CA PRO A 653 7.56 -1.71 4.55
C PRO A 653 7.54 -3.10 3.92
N LEU A 654 6.39 -3.51 3.38
CA LEU A 654 6.13 -4.90 3.01
C LEU A 654 6.92 -5.38 1.79
N PHE A 655 7.21 -4.48 0.86
CA PHE A 655 7.91 -4.79 -0.39
C PHE A 655 9.37 -4.30 -0.37
N LYS A 656 9.91 -3.97 0.82
CA LYS A 656 11.29 -3.51 0.96
C LYS A 656 12.27 -4.61 0.49
N GLY A 657 13.30 -4.23 -0.25
CA GLY A 657 14.27 -5.15 -0.88
C GLY A 657 13.72 -6.01 -2.03
N ASN A 658 12.40 -6.08 -2.23
CA ASN A 658 11.77 -6.80 -3.34
C ASN A 658 10.42 -6.14 -3.70
N ALA A 659 10.46 -5.20 -4.64
CA ALA A 659 9.27 -4.48 -5.09
C ALA A 659 8.19 -5.39 -5.73
N ARG A 660 8.54 -6.62 -6.10
CA ARG A 660 7.65 -7.60 -6.71
C ARG A 660 7.38 -8.80 -5.79
N ARG A 661 7.57 -8.63 -4.46
CA ARG A 661 7.26 -9.66 -3.44
C ARG A 661 5.83 -10.19 -3.68
N PRO A 662 5.62 -11.52 -3.78
CA PRO A 662 4.31 -12.10 -4.07
C PRO A 662 3.45 -12.15 -2.81
N ILE A 663 2.95 -10.98 -2.40
CA ILE A 663 2.01 -10.82 -1.29
C ILE A 663 0.78 -10.06 -1.78
N VAL A 664 -0.39 -10.39 -1.22
CA VAL A 664 -1.68 -9.85 -1.66
C VAL A 664 -2.59 -9.59 -0.46
N ALA A 665 -3.57 -8.72 -0.62
CA ALA A 665 -4.68 -8.61 0.32
C ALA A 665 -5.65 -9.81 0.16
N ARG A 666 -6.21 -10.32 1.27
CA ARG A 666 -7.21 -11.40 1.27
C ARG A 666 -8.33 -11.13 2.27
N ASN A 667 -9.54 -11.65 1.98
CA ASN A 667 -10.77 -11.45 2.78
C ASN A 667 -11.14 -9.97 3.03
N HIS A 668 -11.04 -9.14 2.00
CA HIS A 668 -11.40 -7.71 2.04
C HIS A 668 -12.88 -7.47 1.70
N TYR A 669 -13.47 -6.33 2.08
CA TYR A 669 -14.87 -5.92 1.80
C TYR A 669 -15.35 -6.26 0.38
N TYR A 670 -14.51 -5.96 -0.61
CA TYR A 670 -14.81 -6.07 -2.04
C TYR A 670 -14.55 -7.45 -2.64
N GLY A 671 -14.01 -8.42 -1.89
CA GLY A 671 -13.83 -9.77 -2.38
C GLY A 671 -12.82 -10.59 -1.59
N PRO A 672 -12.74 -11.90 -1.86
CA PRO A 672 -11.83 -12.80 -1.16
C PRO A 672 -10.35 -12.45 -1.40
N GLY A 673 -10.01 -11.55 -2.32
CA GLY A 673 -8.64 -11.32 -2.80
C GLY A 673 -8.18 -12.46 -3.71
N ASP A 674 -6.88 -12.51 -4.02
CA ASP A 674 -6.32 -13.64 -4.76
C ASP A 674 -6.18 -14.86 -3.83
N SER A 675 -7.23 -15.69 -3.81
CA SER A 675 -7.26 -16.91 -3.00
C SER A 675 -6.23 -17.96 -3.41
N ALA A 676 -5.59 -17.82 -4.59
CA ALA A 676 -4.54 -18.71 -5.07
C ALA A 676 -3.19 -18.48 -4.38
N VAL A 677 -3.02 -17.35 -3.67
CA VAL A 677 -1.83 -17.09 -2.85
C VAL A 677 -1.96 -17.77 -1.47
N PRO A 678 -0.90 -18.44 -0.96
CA PRO A 678 -0.90 -19.03 0.38
C PRO A 678 -1.30 -18.04 1.46
N GLU A 679 -2.00 -18.51 2.50
CA GLU A 679 -2.42 -17.68 3.64
C GLU A 679 -1.23 -16.96 4.30
N ALA A 680 -0.06 -17.61 4.39
CA ALA A 680 1.18 -17.02 4.93
C ALA A 680 1.80 -15.92 4.05
N GLN A 681 1.27 -15.67 2.86
CA GLN A 681 1.60 -14.56 1.97
C GLN A 681 0.39 -13.63 1.73
N ALA A 682 -0.75 -13.96 2.34
CA ALA A 682 -1.96 -13.17 2.28
C ALA A 682 -2.02 -12.24 3.50
N TRP A 683 -2.13 -10.95 3.22
CA TRP A 683 -2.35 -9.91 4.20
C TRP A 683 -3.84 -9.85 4.56
N TYR A 684 -4.16 -10.12 5.81
CA TYR A 684 -5.53 -10.07 6.30
C TYR A 684 -5.76 -8.74 7.00
N GLN A 685 -6.66 -7.95 6.42
CA GLN A 685 -7.42 -6.96 7.16
C GLN A 685 -8.72 -7.67 7.48
N GLN A 686 -8.92 -8.18 8.70
CA GLN A 686 -10.25 -8.65 9.12
C GLN A 686 -11.29 -7.56 8.80
N GLY A 687 -12.54 -7.90 8.53
CA GLY A 687 -13.61 -6.95 8.20
C GLY A 687 -14.72 -7.59 7.39
N GLY A 688 -15.71 -6.81 6.93
CA GLY A 688 -16.70 -7.34 5.98
C GLY A 688 -17.86 -6.40 5.69
N ARG A 689 -18.90 -6.93 5.03
CA ARG A 689 -19.92 -6.10 4.35
C ARG A 689 -21.01 -5.58 5.28
N VAL A 690 -21.35 -4.29 5.19
CA VAL A 690 -22.46 -3.66 5.96
C VAL A 690 -23.79 -4.42 5.86
N PRO A 691 -24.24 -4.90 4.67
CA PRO A 691 -25.45 -5.71 4.59
C PRO A 691 -25.36 -7.07 5.28
N ASN A 692 -24.15 -7.63 5.41
CA ASN A 692 -23.92 -8.87 6.15
C ASN A 692 -23.90 -8.63 7.66
N TRP A 693 -24.02 -7.36 8.09
CA TRP A 693 -23.93 -6.95 9.46
C TRP A 693 -25.25 -6.68 10.14
N LEU A 694 -26.36 -6.51 9.43
CA LEU A 694 -27.60 -6.09 10.08
C LEU A 694 -28.49 -7.32 10.34
N ARG A 695 -28.83 -7.61 11.61
CA ARG A 695 -29.88 -8.59 11.96
C ARG A 695 -31.22 -7.93 12.27
N GLU A 696 -31.18 -6.85 13.02
CA GLU A 696 -32.36 -6.10 13.47
C GLU A 696 -32.01 -4.61 13.52
N THR A 697 -32.99 -3.74 13.29
CA THR A 697 -32.81 -2.28 13.19
C THR A 697 -33.30 -1.53 14.43
N ALA A 698 -33.90 -2.20 15.42
CA ALA A 698 -34.40 -1.55 16.64
C ALA A 698 -34.58 -2.55 17.80
N PRO A 699 -33.65 -2.62 18.77
CA PRO A 699 -32.32 -1.99 18.73
C PRO A 699 -31.45 -2.64 17.65
N LEU A 700 -30.49 -1.88 17.11
CA LEU A 700 -29.53 -2.39 16.13
C LEU A 700 -28.83 -3.65 16.67
N LYS A 701 -28.97 -4.77 15.96
CA LYS A 701 -28.21 -6.00 16.23
C LYS A 701 -27.26 -6.29 15.07
N VAL A 702 -25.98 -6.38 15.38
CA VAL A 702 -24.92 -6.55 14.38
C VAL A 702 -24.53 -8.04 14.24
N THR A 703 -24.54 -8.61 13.03
CA THR A 703 -23.87 -9.88 12.70
C THR A 703 -22.44 -9.62 12.28
N VAL A 704 -21.47 -10.40 12.73
CA VAL A 704 -20.11 -10.33 12.19
C VAL A 704 -20.04 -11.23 10.94
N PRO A 705 -19.48 -10.79 9.81
CA PRO A 705 -19.35 -11.62 8.62
C PRO A 705 -18.15 -12.55 8.81
N TYR A 706 -18.33 -13.81 8.40
CA TYR A 706 -17.31 -14.86 8.45
C TYR A 706 -16.72 -15.10 9.86
N ALA A 707 -17.57 -15.60 10.77
CA ALA A 707 -17.23 -16.26 12.04
C ALA A 707 -16.85 -15.38 13.24
N GLY A 708 -17.63 -14.34 13.52
CA GLY A 708 -17.60 -13.62 14.80
C GLY A 708 -18.93 -13.73 15.55
N ASP A 709 -18.92 -14.40 16.71
CA ASP A 709 -20.15 -14.71 17.44
C ASP A 709 -20.51 -13.68 18.53
N THR A 710 -19.75 -12.58 18.69
CA THR A 710 -19.92 -11.64 19.82
C THR A 710 -19.65 -10.15 19.48
N PRO A 711 -20.30 -9.19 20.17
CA PRO A 711 -20.01 -7.74 20.10
C PRO A 711 -18.58 -7.33 20.46
N SER A 712 -17.80 -8.23 21.05
CA SER A 712 -16.38 -8.04 21.40
C SER A 712 -15.41 -8.42 20.27
N THR A 713 -15.90 -8.90 19.12
CA THR A 713 -15.09 -9.33 17.96
C THR A 713 -14.56 -8.11 17.18
N PRO A 714 -13.40 -8.19 16.49
CA PRO A 714 -12.76 -7.07 15.83
C PRO A 714 -13.65 -6.52 14.72
N TYR A 715 -13.95 -5.23 14.80
CA TYR A 715 -14.75 -4.57 13.79
C TYR A 715 -13.88 -3.69 12.90
N PHE A 716 -13.77 -4.05 11.63
CA PHE A 716 -12.87 -3.40 10.69
C PHE A 716 -13.54 -2.90 9.41
N GLY A 717 -14.78 -3.32 9.10
CA GLY A 717 -15.33 -3.06 7.76
C GLY A 717 -15.73 -1.61 7.49
N THR A 718 -15.58 -0.69 8.45
CA THR A 718 -15.70 0.76 8.21
C THR A 718 -14.34 1.47 8.13
N PHE A 719 -13.22 0.73 8.08
CA PHE A 719 -11.87 1.29 7.86
C PHE A 719 -11.13 0.59 6.71
N GLN A 720 -11.87 -0.24 5.96
CA GLN A 720 -11.39 -0.96 4.81
C GLN A 720 -11.33 -0.01 3.60
N VAL A 721 -10.11 0.33 3.19
CA VAL A 721 -9.82 1.21 2.05
C VAL A 721 -9.38 0.35 0.89
N ASP A 722 -10.14 0.33 -0.20
CA ASP A 722 -9.73 -0.32 -1.45
C ASP A 722 -8.77 0.57 -2.27
N LYS A 723 -8.34 0.07 -3.43
CA LYS A 723 -7.47 0.85 -4.31
C LYS A 723 -8.16 2.12 -4.85
N LEU A 724 -9.45 2.06 -5.23
CA LEU A 724 -10.27 3.21 -5.67
C LEU A 724 -10.31 4.34 -4.65
N HIS A 725 -10.19 4.02 -3.37
CA HIS A 725 -10.34 4.95 -2.25
C HIS A 725 -9.03 5.17 -1.47
N GLY A 726 -7.88 4.75 -2.02
CA GLY A 726 -6.56 4.89 -1.39
C GLY A 726 -6.01 6.32 -1.34
N HIS A 727 -6.83 7.34 -1.09
CA HIS A 727 -6.48 8.77 -1.09
C HIS A 727 -6.01 9.29 0.29
N GLN A 728 -5.58 8.42 1.20
CA GLN A 728 -5.05 8.79 2.51
C GLN A 728 -3.55 9.00 2.41
N PHE A 729 -3.10 10.24 2.54
CA PHE A 729 -1.70 10.61 2.30
C PHE A 729 -1.04 11.21 3.55
N PRO A 730 -0.84 10.44 4.64
CA PRO A 730 -0.17 10.99 5.83
C PRO A 730 1.23 11.54 5.52
N GLY A 731 1.93 11.00 4.51
CA GLY A 731 3.28 11.42 4.11
C GLY A 731 3.46 12.93 3.87
N TRP A 732 2.40 13.68 3.55
CA TRP A 732 2.45 15.15 3.50
C TRP A 732 2.92 15.77 4.82
N GLY A 733 2.65 15.15 5.96
CA GLY A 733 3.08 15.66 7.25
C GLY A 733 4.59 15.84 7.38
N SER A 734 5.40 14.93 6.82
CA SER A 734 6.86 15.05 6.85
C SER A 734 7.39 16.17 5.94
N MET A 735 6.55 16.69 5.04
CA MET A 735 6.83 17.91 4.28
C MET A 735 6.57 19.19 5.08
N LEU A 736 5.81 19.11 6.18
CA LEU A 736 5.40 20.27 6.98
C LEU A 736 6.08 20.35 8.34
N PHE A 737 6.31 19.19 8.95
CA PHE A 737 6.85 19.04 10.29
C PHE A 737 8.20 18.33 10.23
N ARG A 738 9.14 18.77 11.07
CA ARG A 738 10.48 18.19 11.26
C ARG A 738 10.40 16.88 12.05
N THR A 739 9.69 15.89 11.52
CA THR A 739 9.59 14.54 12.05
C THR A 739 9.44 13.49 10.94
N PRO A 740 10.08 12.31 11.08
CA PRO A 740 9.89 11.19 10.16
C PRO A 740 8.58 10.43 10.38
N GLU A 741 7.82 10.78 11.43
CA GLU A 741 6.58 10.11 11.82
C GLU A 741 5.63 9.84 10.64
N PHE A 742 5.34 10.88 9.88
CA PHE A 742 4.33 10.83 8.84
C PHE A 742 4.80 10.07 7.60
N ALA A 743 6.10 9.99 7.37
CA ALA A 743 6.67 9.07 6.39
C ALA A 743 6.47 7.60 6.83
N PHE A 744 6.64 7.31 8.14
CA PHE A 744 6.35 5.98 8.69
C PHE A 744 4.87 5.63 8.58
N LEU A 745 3.98 6.61 8.74
CA LEU A 745 2.56 6.38 8.50
C LEU A 745 2.27 6.23 6.99
N GLY A 746 2.88 7.06 6.14
CA GLY A 746 2.67 7.08 4.69
C GLY A 746 2.98 5.75 3.99
N HIS A 747 4.09 5.09 4.31
CA HIS A 747 4.46 3.86 3.60
C HIS A 747 3.45 2.72 3.76
N ARG A 748 2.69 2.67 4.88
CA ARG A 748 1.70 1.62 5.10
C ARG A 748 0.46 1.77 4.22
N PHE A 749 0.04 3.00 3.94
CA PHE A 749 -1.03 3.24 2.97
C PHE A 749 -0.56 2.95 1.55
N TRP A 750 0.70 3.23 1.25
CA TRP A 750 1.30 2.81 -0.02
C TRP A 750 1.36 1.27 -0.13
N ASP A 751 1.76 0.58 0.93
CA ASP A 751 1.78 -0.89 0.98
C ASP A 751 0.36 -1.47 0.82
N GLN A 752 -0.65 -0.90 1.48
CA GLN A 752 -2.05 -1.29 1.32
C GLN A 752 -2.51 -1.19 -0.13
N ASN A 753 -2.20 -0.07 -0.81
CA ASN A 753 -2.55 0.12 -2.22
C ASN A 753 -1.95 -1.00 -3.09
N ARG A 754 -0.68 -1.34 -2.85
CA ARG A 754 0.05 -2.38 -3.59
C ARG A 754 -0.41 -3.80 -3.28
N LEU A 755 -0.96 -4.05 -2.09
CA LEU A 755 -1.54 -5.34 -1.73
C LEU A 755 -2.83 -5.65 -2.53
N TYR A 756 -3.56 -4.65 -3.03
CA TYR A 756 -4.71 -4.88 -3.94
C TYR A 756 -4.27 -5.24 -5.34
N SER A 757 -3.44 -4.38 -5.92
CA SER A 757 -2.74 -4.63 -7.17
C SER A 757 -1.45 -3.83 -7.16
N ASN A 758 -0.35 -4.51 -7.39
CA ASN A 758 1.01 -3.97 -7.28
C ASN A 758 1.42 -3.26 -8.59
N ASP A 759 0.57 -2.34 -9.06
CA ASP A 759 0.68 -1.64 -10.34
C ASP A 759 0.32 -0.14 -10.16
N ILE A 760 0.90 0.74 -10.99
CA ILE A 760 0.51 2.15 -11.08
C ILE A 760 -0.30 2.39 -12.36
N LEU A 761 0.26 1.98 -13.51
CA LEU A 761 -0.32 2.10 -14.84
C LEU A 761 -0.44 0.74 -15.55
N SER A 762 0.44 -0.22 -15.25
CA SER A 762 0.68 -1.39 -16.11
C SER A 762 -0.33 -2.54 -15.94
N ASP A 763 -1.56 -2.22 -15.54
CA ASP A 763 -2.62 -3.21 -15.39
C ASP A 763 -2.95 -3.86 -16.75
N PRO A 764 -3.26 -5.16 -16.77
CA PRO A 764 -3.51 -5.88 -18.03
C PRO A 764 -4.80 -5.43 -18.73
N TRP A 765 -5.68 -4.69 -18.05
CA TRP A 765 -7.00 -4.29 -18.54
C TRP A 765 -7.01 -2.89 -19.16
N LEU A 766 -5.93 -2.12 -19.06
CA LEU A 766 -5.82 -0.72 -19.51
C LEU A 766 -6.83 0.22 -18.84
N ASP A 767 -7.03 0.06 -17.53
CA ASP A 767 -8.02 0.87 -16.79
C ASP A 767 -7.33 1.94 -15.93
N LEU A 768 -6.15 1.67 -15.36
CA LEU A 768 -5.53 2.55 -14.36
C LEU A 768 -5.07 3.90 -14.91
N TRP A 769 -4.70 4.00 -16.19
CA TRP A 769 -4.20 5.24 -16.80
C TRP A 769 -5.25 6.36 -16.93
N SER A 770 -6.53 6.03 -16.79
CA SER A 770 -7.66 6.97 -16.89
C SER A 770 -8.53 7.01 -15.63
N SER A 771 -8.15 6.28 -14.58
CA SER A 771 -8.89 6.17 -13.32
C SER A 771 -8.13 6.81 -12.15
N ARG A 772 -8.84 7.16 -11.08
CA ARG A 772 -8.23 7.75 -9.88
C ARG A 772 -7.32 6.78 -9.11
N GLU A 773 -7.51 5.47 -9.27
CA GLU A 773 -6.70 4.43 -8.62
C GLU A 773 -5.23 4.53 -9.01
N GLY A 774 -4.98 4.63 -10.32
CA GLY A 774 -3.63 4.79 -10.83
C GLY A 774 -3.02 6.12 -10.36
N ALA A 775 -3.81 7.19 -10.35
CA ALA A 775 -3.38 8.49 -9.84
C ALA A 775 -2.98 8.43 -8.35
N TRP A 776 -3.74 7.71 -7.51
CA TRP A 776 -3.44 7.53 -6.08
C TRP A 776 -2.19 6.69 -5.89
N ALA A 777 -2.06 5.59 -6.63
CA ALA A 777 -0.85 4.75 -6.60
C ALA A 777 0.40 5.56 -7.00
N PHE A 778 0.29 6.40 -8.02
CA PHE A 778 1.36 7.30 -8.45
C PHE A 778 1.73 8.32 -7.36
N LEU A 779 0.74 8.95 -6.73
CA LEU A 779 1.00 9.94 -5.68
C LEU A 779 1.60 9.31 -4.41
N HIS A 780 1.14 8.11 -4.02
CA HIS A 780 1.77 7.34 -2.94
C HIS A 780 3.24 7.06 -3.24
N ALA A 781 3.56 6.62 -4.45
CA ALA A 781 4.95 6.42 -4.87
C ALA A 781 5.75 7.73 -4.83
N ALA A 782 5.18 8.84 -5.31
CA ALA A 782 5.85 10.14 -5.28
C ALA A 782 6.16 10.63 -3.86
N LEU A 783 5.21 10.48 -2.92
CA LEU A 783 5.41 10.82 -1.52
C LEU A 783 6.41 9.88 -0.84
N ALA A 784 6.29 8.57 -1.05
CA ALA A 784 7.23 7.59 -0.52
C ALA A 784 8.65 7.83 -1.02
N TRP A 785 8.83 8.23 -2.29
CA TRP A 785 10.12 8.63 -2.84
C TRP A 785 10.63 9.94 -2.24
N LYS A 786 9.75 10.93 -2.03
CA LYS A 786 10.12 12.20 -1.44
C LYS A 786 10.62 12.03 0.00
N THR A 787 9.94 11.21 0.78
CA THR A 787 10.25 10.94 2.20
C THR A 787 11.02 9.63 2.40
N ALA A 788 11.73 9.16 1.38
CA ALA A 788 12.51 7.92 1.43
C ALA A 788 13.76 8.04 2.31
N SER A 789 14.20 6.92 2.87
CA SER A 789 15.44 6.80 3.63
C SER A 789 16.05 5.40 3.51
N ALA A 790 17.17 5.29 2.80
CA ALA A 790 17.94 4.05 2.68
C ALA A 790 18.49 3.54 4.02
N ALA A 791 18.78 4.43 4.96
CA ALA A 791 19.29 4.09 6.28
C ALA A 791 18.21 3.59 7.25
N SER A 792 16.94 3.93 7.00
CA SER A 792 15.80 3.51 7.80
C SER A 792 15.36 2.10 7.46
N GLN A 793 15.02 1.32 8.48
CA GLN A 793 14.40 0.00 8.29
C GLN A 793 12.87 0.12 8.14
N ARG A 794 12.31 1.28 8.47
CA ARG A 794 10.87 1.58 8.44
C ARG A 794 10.43 2.36 7.20
N LEU A 795 11.36 2.76 6.34
CA LEU A 795 11.07 3.46 5.09
C LEU A 795 11.71 2.75 3.91
N TYR A 796 11.13 2.97 2.73
CA TYR A 796 11.77 2.62 1.47
C TYR A 796 12.91 3.60 1.17
N SER A 797 13.90 3.17 0.41
CA SER A 797 14.90 4.04 -0.22
C SER A 797 14.38 4.62 -1.54
N ARG A 798 14.96 5.72 -2.03
CA ARG A 798 14.58 6.28 -3.34
C ARG A 798 14.78 5.28 -4.48
N ALA A 799 15.85 4.49 -4.39
CA ALA A 799 16.16 3.45 -5.35
C ALA A 799 15.08 2.35 -5.37
N GLU A 800 14.60 1.91 -4.21
CA GLU A 800 13.52 0.91 -4.10
C GLU A 800 12.19 1.43 -4.69
N VAL A 801 11.86 2.71 -4.45
CA VAL A 801 10.64 3.32 -5.00
C VAL A 801 10.74 3.50 -6.52
N LEU A 802 11.90 3.97 -7.02
CA LEU A 802 12.12 4.15 -8.45
C LEU A 802 12.16 2.83 -9.21
N ASP A 803 12.79 1.79 -8.65
CA ASP A 803 12.80 0.46 -9.27
C ASP A 803 11.37 -0.07 -9.49
N PHE A 804 10.47 0.12 -8.53
CA PHE A 804 9.05 -0.20 -8.71
C PHE A 804 8.38 0.64 -9.81
N ALA A 805 8.47 1.97 -9.72
CA ALA A 805 7.73 2.85 -10.60
C ALA A 805 8.25 2.81 -12.05
N VAL A 806 9.57 2.73 -12.25
CA VAL A 806 10.18 2.60 -13.58
C VAL A 806 9.77 1.27 -14.21
N PHE A 807 9.82 0.17 -13.45
CA PHE A 807 9.39 -1.14 -13.93
C PHE A 807 7.94 -1.12 -14.43
N ASP A 808 7.03 -0.55 -13.64
CA ASP A 808 5.62 -0.42 -14.03
C ASP A 808 5.45 0.43 -15.30
N LEU A 809 6.08 1.61 -15.37
CA LEU A 809 5.99 2.48 -16.53
C LEU A 809 6.62 1.86 -17.79
N GLU A 810 7.72 1.11 -17.68
CA GLU A 810 8.32 0.36 -18.79
C GLU A 810 7.43 -0.77 -19.27
N LEU A 811 6.73 -1.42 -18.36
CA LEU A 811 5.79 -2.48 -18.69
C LEU A 811 4.56 -1.92 -19.40
N PHE A 812 4.03 -0.79 -18.94
CA PHE A 812 2.98 -0.05 -19.65
C PHE A 812 3.48 0.42 -21.02
N HIS A 813 4.73 0.90 -21.10
CA HIS A 813 5.34 1.32 -22.35
C HIS A 813 5.30 0.19 -23.38
N ASP A 814 5.78 -1.00 -23.01
CA ASP A 814 5.90 -2.12 -23.93
C ASP A 814 4.56 -2.80 -24.25
N ARG A 815 3.63 -2.85 -23.30
CA ARG A 815 2.30 -3.49 -23.47
C ARG A 815 1.30 -2.61 -24.22
N HIS A 816 1.34 -1.29 -24.01
CA HIS A 816 0.25 -0.40 -24.42
C HIS A 816 0.74 0.80 -25.24
N TYR A 817 1.83 1.44 -24.85
CA TYR A 817 2.29 2.65 -25.53
C TYR A 817 2.94 2.36 -26.88
N ALA A 818 4.06 1.62 -26.90
CA ALA A 818 4.83 1.32 -28.11
C ALA A 818 4.38 0.02 -28.81
N ALA A 819 3.38 -0.67 -28.26
CA ALA A 819 2.80 -1.87 -28.87
C ALA A 819 2.22 -1.57 -30.27
N THR A 820 2.01 -2.62 -31.07
CA THR A 820 1.36 -2.54 -32.38
C THR A 820 0.23 -3.57 -32.44
N PRO A 821 -1.05 -3.15 -32.36
CA PRO A 821 -1.53 -1.78 -32.11
C PRO A 821 -1.26 -1.29 -30.67
N GLY A 822 -1.13 0.03 -30.49
CA GLY A 822 -0.86 0.70 -29.21
C GLY A 822 -1.06 2.22 -29.29
N PHE A 823 -0.81 2.99 -28.23
CA PHE A 823 -1.03 4.45 -28.23
C PHE A 823 -0.12 5.22 -29.20
N LEU A 824 1.12 4.76 -29.40
CA LEU A 824 2.06 5.33 -30.37
C LEU A 824 1.75 4.84 -31.80
N ASN A 825 1.15 3.65 -31.92
CA ASN A 825 0.77 3.02 -33.19
C ASN A 825 -0.75 2.74 -33.19
N PRO A 826 -1.59 3.78 -33.18
CA PRO A 826 -3.03 3.61 -33.04
C PRO A 826 -3.60 2.85 -34.24
N PRO A 827 -4.53 1.90 -34.01
CA PRO A 827 -5.13 1.11 -35.07
C PRO A 827 -6.01 1.99 -35.98
N ILE A 828 -6.05 1.67 -37.28
CA ILE A 828 -6.96 2.33 -38.24
C ILE A 828 -8.31 1.61 -38.38
N ASN A 829 -8.38 0.35 -37.95
CA ASN A 829 -9.58 -0.48 -37.93
C ASN A 829 -9.84 -0.98 -36.50
N LEU A 830 -11.04 -0.70 -35.99
CA LEU A 830 -11.49 -1.08 -34.65
C LEU A 830 -12.33 -2.36 -34.64
N MET A 831 -12.51 -2.99 -35.79
CA MET A 831 -13.27 -4.23 -35.96
C MET A 831 -12.42 -5.37 -36.55
N PRO A 832 -11.33 -5.80 -35.88
CA PRO A 832 -10.63 -7.00 -36.32
C PRO A 832 -11.60 -8.20 -36.28
N ASN A 833 -11.61 -9.00 -37.34
CA ASN A 833 -12.52 -10.15 -37.46
C ASN A 833 -14.02 -9.80 -37.38
N GLY A 834 -14.40 -8.55 -37.69
CA GLY A 834 -15.80 -8.12 -37.74
C GLY A 834 -16.45 -7.84 -36.38
N LYS A 835 -15.69 -7.78 -35.29
CA LYS A 835 -16.19 -7.44 -33.94
C LYS A 835 -15.52 -6.20 -33.41
N VAL A 836 -16.28 -5.30 -32.79
CA VAL A 836 -15.74 -4.09 -32.18
C VAL A 836 -14.86 -4.46 -30.98
N GLU A 837 -13.62 -3.97 -30.98
CA GLU A 837 -12.67 -4.16 -29.88
C GLU A 837 -12.45 -2.84 -29.13
N MET A 838 -13.04 -2.70 -27.95
CA MET A 838 -12.97 -1.44 -27.16
C MET A 838 -11.55 -1.09 -26.72
N HIS A 839 -10.69 -2.07 -26.53
CA HIS A 839 -9.28 -1.85 -26.23
C HIS A 839 -8.56 -1.12 -27.38
N LEU A 840 -8.85 -1.52 -28.63
CA LEU A 840 -8.32 -0.85 -29.82
C LEU A 840 -8.91 0.55 -29.98
N ALA A 841 -10.21 0.69 -29.68
CA ALA A 841 -10.88 1.98 -29.73
C ALA A 841 -10.28 2.97 -28.72
N ALA A 842 -9.88 2.53 -27.54
CA ALA A 842 -9.18 3.36 -26.54
C ALA A 842 -7.84 3.89 -27.08
N TYR A 843 -7.01 3.04 -27.73
CA TYR A 843 -5.75 3.48 -28.34
C TYR A 843 -5.97 4.55 -29.42
N ALA A 844 -6.96 4.35 -30.30
CA ALA A 844 -7.27 5.29 -31.37
C ALA A 844 -7.89 6.60 -30.84
N ALA A 845 -8.83 6.52 -29.90
CA ALA A 845 -9.50 7.69 -29.34
C ALA A 845 -8.53 8.60 -28.58
N ALA A 846 -7.57 8.02 -27.84
CA ALA A 846 -6.63 8.78 -27.03
C ALA A 846 -5.80 9.78 -27.86
N GLN A 847 -5.46 9.41 -29.10
CA GLN A 847 -4.75 10.28 -30.04
C GLN A 847 -5.50 11.61 -30.27
N TYR A 848 -6.83 11.60 -30.23
CA TYR A 848 -7.67 12.75 -30.58
C TYR A 848 -8.20 13.48 -29.35
N PHE A 849 -8.56 12.73 -28.30
CA PHE A 849 -9.30 13.28 -27.16
C PHE A 849 -8.50 13.37 -25.86
N GLY A 850 -7.29 12.80 -25.80
CA GLY A 850 -6.51 12.68 -24.57
C GLY A 850 -6.94 11.45 -23.76
N PRO A 851 -6.84 11.47 -22.42
CA PRO A 851 -7.18 10.30 -21.62
C PRO A 851 -8.65 9.92 -21.78
N VAL A 852 -8.93 8.63 -21.93
CA VAL A 852 -10.28 8.07 -22.11
C VAL A 852 -10.41 6.76 -21.34
N ALA A 853 -11.62 6.49 -20.85
CA ALA A 853 -12.00 5.22 -20.26
C ALA A 853 -12.80 4.38 -21.27
N LYS A 854 -12.85 3.07 -21.02
CA LYS A 854 -13.65 2.12 -21.79
C LYS A 854 -14.55 1.31 -20.86
N ASP A 855 -15.69 0.88 -21.37
CA ASP A 855 -16.45 -0.25 -20.86
C ASP A 855 -16.78 -1.19 -22.04
N ASP A 856 -17.62 -2.21 -21.82
CA ASP A 856 -17.96 -3.20 -22.85
C ASP A 856 -18.65 -2.59 -24.08
N GLY A 857 -19.21 -1.37 -23.98
CA GLY A 857 -20.04 -0.77 -25.01
C GLY A 857 -19.55 0.57 -25.55
N ARG A 858 -18.63 1.27 -24.87
CA ARG A 858 -18.25 2.63 -25.28
C ARG A 858 -16.86 3.08 -24.81
N ILE A 859 -16.42 4.17 -25.45
CA ILE A 859 -15.31 5.03 -25.05
C ILE A 859 -15.89 6.35 -24.52
N TYR A 860 -15.42 6.76 -23.34
CA TYR A 860 -15.93 7.95 -22.66
C TYR A 860 -14.83 8.64 -21.84
N GLN A 861 -15.13 9.84 -21.36
CA GLN A 861 -14.32 10.51 -20.35
C GLN A 861 -15.12 10.64 -19.06
N HIS A 862 -14.55 10.15 -17.96
CA HIS A 862 -15.10 10.36 -16.64
C HIS A 862 -14.50 11.65 -16.06
N GLU A 863 -15.14 12.80 -16.28
CA GLU A 863 -14.57 14.12 -15.97
C GLU A 863 -14.19 14.29 -14.50
N PHE A 864 -14.91 13.62 -13.61
CA PHE A 864 -14.58 13.46 -12.20
C PHE A 864 -13.30 12.64 -11.94
N SER A 865 -13.23 11.37 -12.36
CA SER A 865 -12.12 10.47 -12.02
C SER A 865 -10.81 10.78 -12.75
N ILE A 866 -10.90 11.21 -14.00
CA ILE A 866 -9.73 11.33 -14.88
C ILE A 866 -8.86 12.55 -14.52
N GLY A 867 -9.44 13.55 -13.87
CA GLY A 867 -8.73 14.76 -13.45
C GLY A 867 -7.67 14.51 -12.39
N TYR A 868 -7.84 13.48 -11.57
CA TYR A 868 -6.92 13.16 -10.49
C TYR A 868 -5.52 12.76 -10.97
N TRP A 869 -5.41 12.18 -12.16
CA TRP A 869 -4.11 11.96 -12.80
C TRP A 869 -3.35 13.27 -13.05
N LEU A 870 -4.03 14.30 -13.56
CA LEU A 870 -3.40 15.60 -13.78
C LEU A 870 -2.94 16.23 -12.46
N SER A 871 -3.76 16.13 -11.41
CA SER A 871 -3.40 16.59 -10.07
C SER A 871 -2.20 15.82 -9.48
N ALA A 872 -2.18 14.48 -9.63
CA ALA A 872 -1.08 13.64 -9.17
C ALA A 872 0.23 13.89 -9.94
N LEU A 873 0.15 14.08 -11.27
CA LEU A 873 1.30 14.45 -12.10
C LEU A 873 1.87 15.82 -11.71
N ALA A 874 1.01 16.79 -11.45
CA ALA A 874 1.40 18.12 -11.00
C ALA A 874 2.06 18.09 -9.61
N ALA A 875 1.53 17.30 -8.69
CA ALA A 875 2.17 17.05 -7.39
C ALA A 875 3.51 16.32 -7.55
N GLY A 876 3.59 15.30 -8.41
CA GLY A 876 4.82 14.57 -8.71
C GLY A 876 5.92 15.46 -9.28
N GLU A 877 5.56 16.44 -10.12
CA GLU A 877 6.50 17.47 -10.61
C GLU A 877 7.03 18.32 -9.46
N LYS A 878 6.16 18.80 -8.57
CA LYS A 878 6.55 19.60 -7.39
C LYS A 878 7.41 18.84 -6.39
N LEU A 879 7.14 17.56 -6.20
CA LEU A 879 7.94 16.70 -5.33
C LEU A 879 9.32 16.38 -5.94
N GLY A 880 9.47 16.52 -7.26
CA GLY A 880 10.67 16.16 -8.04
C GLY A 880 10.66 14.73 -8.59
N PHE A 881 9.58 13.98 -8.34
CA PHE A 881 9.46 12.57 -8.74
C PHE A 881 9.38 12.41 -10.27
N ASN A 882 8.68 13.30 -10.97
CA ASN A 882 8.63 13.29 -12.43
C ASN A 882 10.03 13.40 -13.05
N THR A 883 10.84 14.34 -12.56
CA THR A 883 12.23 14.51 -13.01
C THR A 883 13.08 13.26 -12.74
N ALA A 884 12.88 12.62 -11.58
CA ALA A 884 13.57 11.37 -11.24
C ALA A 884 13.19 10.24 -12.21
N LEU A 885 11.91 10.06 -12.52
CA LEU A 885 11.43 9.08 -13.51
C LEU A 885 11.98 9.35 -14.91
N ARG A 886 11.94 10.61 -15.38
CA ARG A 886 12.49 11.00 -16.68
C ARG A 886 13.97 10.68 -16.82
N SER A 887 14.72 10.82 -15.73
CA SER A 887 16.16 10.57 -15.69
C SER A 887 16.49 9.08 -15.58
N ALA A 888 15.61 8.28 -14.96
CA ALA A 888 15.86 6.87 -14.70
C ALA A 888 15.64 5.96 -15.92
N SER A 889 14.67 6.28 -16.79
CA SER A 889 14.39 5.47 -17.99
C SER A 889 13.84 6.30 -19.15
N PRO A 890 14.37 6.15 -20.39
CA PRO A 890 13.79 6.78 -21.57
C PRO A 890 12.36 6.35 -21.87
N LYS A 891 12.00 5.09 -21.55
CA LYS A 891 10.64 4.57 -21.73
C LYS A 891 9.68 5.19 -20.70
N ALA A 892 10.10 5.24 -19.43
CA ALA A 892 9.32 5.91 -18.38
C ALA A 892 9.13 7.40 -18.70
N ARG A 893 10.18 8.07 -19.18
CA ARG A 893 10.11 9.44 -19.70
C ARG A 893 9.04 9.58 -20.80
N ALA A 894 9.09 8.71 -21.80
CA ALA A 894 8.15 8.77 -22.93
C ALA A 894 6.69 8.63 -22.47
N VAL A 895 6.41 7.68 -21.55
CA VAL A 895 5.06 7.48 -20.99
C VAL A 895 4.62 8.69 -20.18
N LEU A 896 5.48 9.21 -19.29
CA LEU A 896 5.14 10.35 -18.43
C LEU A 896 4.87 11.62 -19.23
N ASP A 897 5.75 11.96 -20.16
CA ASP A 897 5.62 13.16 -21.00
C ASP A 897 4.40 13.02 -21.94
N TRP A 898 4.14 11.81 -22.45
CA TRP A 898 2.92 11.50 -23.21
C TRP A 898 1.66 11.69 -22.37
N LEU A 899 1.61 11.20 -21.13
CA LEU A 899 0.43 11.32 -20.26
C LEU A 899 0.11 12.79 -19.96
N ILE A 900 1.12 13.63 -19.69
CA ILE A 900 0.97 15.09 -19.55
C ILE A 900 0.41 15.72 -20.83
N ALA A 901 0.95 15.34 -21.99
CA ALA A 901 0.48 15.84 -23.29
C ALA A 901 -0.96 15.44 -23.59
N MET A 902 -1.36 14.21 -23.23
CA MET A 902 -2.74 13.74 -23.36
C MET A 902 -3.66 14.56 -22.47
N HIS A 903 -3.29 14.84 -21.22
CA HIS A 903 -4.10 15.71 -20.35
C HIS A 903 -4.25 17.12 -20.92
N ARG A 904 -3.19 17.71 -21.47
CA ARG A 904 -3.29 19.00 -22.18
C ARG A 904 -4.31 18.92 -23.31
N LYS A 905 -4.23 17.88 -24.15
CA LYS A 905 -5.15 17.66 -25.27
C LYS A 905 -6.61 17.62 -24.82
N ARG A 906 -6.89 16.86 -23.75
CA ARG A 906 -8.23 16.81 -23.14
C ARG A 906 -8.67 18.19 -22.67
N ILE A 907 -7.87 18.85 -21.82
CA ILE A 907 -8.25 20.13 -21.19
C ILE A 907 -8.52 21.21 -22.24
N VAL A 908 -7.60 21.38 -23.19
CA VAL A 908 -7.72 22.38 -24.25
C VAL A 908 -8.92 22.08 -25.16
N GLY A 909 -9.05 20.84 -25.65
CA GLY A 909 -10.15 20.47 -26.55
C GLY A 909 -11.52 20.58 -25.89
N ARG A 910 -11.67 20.07 -24.66
CA ARG A 910 -12.93 20.08 -23.93
C ARG A 910 -13.42 21.49 -23.57
N ILE A 911 -12.50 22.40 -23.24
CA ILE A 911 -12.85 23.78 -22.84
C ILE A 911 -13.02 24.68 -24.06
N ASN A 912 -12.11 24.62 -25.03
CA ASN A 912 -12.09 25.57 -26.14
C ASN A 912 -12.98 25.15 -27.32
N GLU A 913 -13.12 23.85 -27.60
CA GLU A 913 -13.84 23.38 -28.80
C GLU A 913 -15.28 22.96 -28.53
N ALA A 914 -15.55 22.30 -27.39
CA ALA A 914 -16.88 21.78 -27.05
C ALA A 914 -17.27 22.07 -25.60
N PRO A 915 -17.30 23.34 -25.15
CA PRO A 915 -17.62 23.70 -23.76
C PRO A 915 -19.00 23.20 -23.31
N ASN A 916 -19.95 23.08 -24.24
CA ASN A 916 -21.35 22.73 -23.98
C ASN A 916 -21.72 21.29 -24.42
N LEU A 917 -20.74 20.39 -24.49
CA LEU A 917 -21.01 18.98 -24.77
C LEU A 917 -21.82 18.39 -23.59
N PRO A 918 -22.97 17.72 -23.85
CA PRO A 918 -23.79 17.16 -22.79
C PRO A 918 -23.12 15.94 -22.16
N PRO A 919 -23.39 15.68 -20.88
CA PRO A 919 -23.12 14.37 -20.33
C PRO A 919 -23.98 13.29 -20.98
N ILE A 920 -23.52 12.04 -20.90
CA ILE A 920 -24.26 10.86 -21.37
C ILE A 920 -24.91 10.10 -20.20
N ASP A 921 -25.93 9.30 -20.52
CA ASP A 921 -26.66 8.42 -19.58
C ASP A 921 -27.23 9.12 -18.33
N GLY A 922 -27.52 10.41 -18.43
CA GLY A 922 -28.01 11.20 -17.30
C GLY A 922 -26.98 11.35 -16.16
N SER A 923 -25.69 11.05 -16.40
CA SER A 923 -24.63 11.15 -15.39
C SER A 923 -23.84 12.45 -15.53
N ASN A 924 -23.83 13.28 -14.48
CA ASN A 924 -23.08 14.55 -14.43
C ASN A 924 -21.58 14.43 -14.78
N TYR A 925 -21.03 13.22 -14.73
CA TYR A 925 -19.59 12.95 -14.80
C TYR A 925 -19.10 12.37 -16.12
N LEU A 926 -19.99 11.86 -16.97
CA LEU A 926 -19.60 11.08 -18.15
C LEU A 926 -19.79 11.89 -19.43
N VAL A 927 -18.71 12.02 -20.21
CA VAL A 927 -18.74 12.62 -21.54
C VAL A 927 -18.50 11.54 -22.59
N GLY A 928 -19.41 11.41 -23.55
CA GLY A 928 -19.31 10.40 -24.61
C GLY A 928 -18.28 10.75 -25.67
N ILE A 929 -17.48 9.74 -26.08
CA ILE A 929 -16.59 9.83 -27.24
C ILE A 929 -17.20 9.00 -28.37
N TRP A 930 -17.06 7.66 -28.31
CA TRP A 930 -17.59 6.73 -29.31
C TRP A 930 -18.34 5.58 -28.63
N THR A 931 -19.35 5.01 -29.28
CA THR A 931 -20.02 3.77 -28.85
C THR A 931 -19.71 2.63 -29.82
N ALA A 932 -19.98 1.40 -29.42
CA ALA A 932 -19.92 0.24 -30.31
C ALA A 932 -20.74 0.47 -31.60
N ASP A 933 -21.92 1.09 -31.48
CA ASP A 933 -22.78 1.41 -32.61
C ASP A 933 -22.18 2.48 -33.53
N HIS A 934 -21.53 3.51 -32.98
CA HIS A 934 -20.82 4.51 -33.78
C HIS A 934 -19.69 3.85 -34.59
N ILE A 935 -18.92 2.97 -33.93
CA ILE A 935 -17.81 2.24 -34.54
C ILE A 935 -18.33 1.28 -35.63
N ALA A 936 -19.39 0.53 -35.34
CA ALA A 936 -20.01 -0.39 -36.30
C ALA A 936 -20.59 0.34 -37.52
N LYS A 937 -21.27 1.47 -37.33
CA LYS A 937 -21.78 2.32 -38.43
C LYS A 937 -20.66 2.90 -39.29
N ALA A 938 -19.50 3.16 -38.71
CA ALA A 938 -18.29 3.57 -39.42
C ALA A 938 -17.56 2.40 -40.11
N GLY A 939 -18.04 1.15 -39.97
CA GLY A 939 -17.38 -0.05 -40.49
C GLY A 939 -16.05 -0.36 -39.78
N GLY A 940 -15.83 0.15 -38.57
CA GLY A 940 -14.57 0.07 -37.86
C GLY A 940 -13.51 1.08 -38.31
N GLU A 941 -13.76 1.88 -39.35
CA GLU A 941 -12.78 2.83 -39.91
C GLU A 941 -12.66 4.09 -39.04
N VAL A 942 -11.51 4.26 -38.38
CA VAL A 942 -11.24 5.41 -37.49
C VAL A 942 -11.36 6.75 -38.22
N ALA A 943 -11.03 6.79 -39.52
CA ALA A 943 -11.12 7.99 -40.33
C ALA A 943 -12.56 8.53 -40.50
N ARG A 944 -13.58 7.69 -40.28
CA ARG A 944 -15.00 8.05 -40.38
C ARG A 944 -15.64 8.41 -39.03
N LEU A 945 -14.91 8.25 -37.93
CA LEU A 945 -15.34 8.65 -36.60
C LEU A 945 -14.95 10.11 -36.31
N PRO A 946 -15.62 10.80 -35.36
CA PRO A 946 -15.17 12.12 -34.91
C PRO A 946 -13.75 12.09 -34.35
N ARG A 947 -12.95 13.08 -34.70
CA ARG A 947 -11.52 13.20 -34.33
C ARG A 947 -11.19 14.52 -33.61
N ARG A 948 -12.20 15.34 -33.30
CA ARG A 948 -12.08 16.58 -32.53
C ARG A 948 -13.30 16.77 -31.63
N TYR A 949 -13.17 17.54 -30.57
CA TYR A 949 -14.27 17.74 -29.61
C TYR A 949 -15.47 18.42 -30.24
N ALA A 950 -15.25 19.39 -31.15
CA ALA A 950 -16.34 20.03 -31.90
C ALA A 950 -17.14 19.05 -32.77
N GLU A 951 -16.53 17.93 -33.20
CA GLU A 951 -17.18 16.90 -34.01
C GLU A 951 -18.00 15.91 -33.16
N LEU A 952 -17.93 16.01 -31.83
CA LEU A 952 -18.77 15.25 -30.91
C LEU A 952 -20.15 15.89 -30.70
N GLU A 953 -20.29 17.22 -30.87
CA GLU A 953 -21.57 17.91 -30.72
C GLU A 953 -22.66 17.35 -31.67
N PRO A 954 -22.39 17.04 -32.96
CA PRO A 954 -23.37 16.40 -33.84
C PRO A 954 -23.77 14.97 -33.42
N LEU A 955 -22.90 14.25 -32.70
CA LEU A 955 -23.21 12.90 -32.20
C LEU A 955 -24.06 12.94 -30.93
N TRP A 956 -23.68 13.81 -29.98
CA TRP A 956 -24.22 13.79 -28.62
C TRP A 956 -25.18 14.95 -28.33
N GLY A 957 -25.26 15.93 -29.23
CA GLY A 957 -26.01 17.17 -29.03
C GLY A 957 -25.21 18.24 -28.30
N LYS A 958 -25.92 19.26 -27.83
CA LYS A 958 -25.36 20.43 -27.15
C LYS A 958 -26.28 20.92 -26.04
N THR A 959 -25.69 21.36 -24.93
CA THR A 959 -26.41 21.99 -23.82
C THR A 959 -26.50 23.51 -23.98
N ALA A 960 -27.43 24.14 -23.25
CA ALA A 960 -27.56 25.59 -23.23
C ALA A 960 -26.38 26.30 -22.53
N LYS A 961 -25.79 25.63 -21.53
CA LYS A 961 -24.65 26.13 -20.73
C LYS A 961 -23.69 24.99 -20.41
N TRP A 962 -22.43 25.34 -20.13
CA TRP A 962 -21.38 24.39 -19.79
C TRP A 962 -21.64 23.61 -18.49
N ASP A 963 -22.45 24.17 -17.59
CA ASP A 963 -22.74 23.67 -16.24
C ASP A 963 -24.16 23.14 -16.06
N VAL A 964 -24.97 23.03 -17.11
CA VAL A 964 -26.37 22.61 -17.02
C VAL A 964 -26.75 21.76 -18.23
N TYR A 965 -27.47 20.67 -18.01
CA TYR A 965 -28.08 19.86 -19.06
C TYR A 965 -29.53 19.49 -18.71
N ARG A 966 -30.23 18.86 -19.66
CA ARG A 966 -31.58 18.32 -19.43
C ARG A 966 -31.55 16.80 -19.53
N ASP A 967 -32.18 16.14 -18.57
CA ASP A 967 -32.49 14.71 -18.59
C ASP A 967 -34.00 14.49 -18.46
N ASP A 968 -34.42 13.23 -18.41
CA ASP A 968 -35.83 12.83 -18.26
C ASP A 968 -36.47 13.32 -16.94
N ARG A 969 -35.65 13.77 -15.98
CA ARG A 969 -36.08 14.27 -14.66
C ARG A 969 -36.09 15.80 -14.59
N GLY A 970 -35.55 16.49 -15.59
CA GLY A 970 -35.62 17.94 -15.72
C GLY A 970 -34.26 18.58 -16.02
N THR A 971 -34.07 19.81 -15.55
CA THR A 971 -32.81 20.55 -15.72
C THR A 971 -31.87 20.21 -14.57
N VAL A 972 -30.69 19.68 -14.89
CA VAL A 972 -29.69 19.22 -13.93
C VAL A 972 -28.44 20.10 -14.02
N SER A 973 -27.93 20.55 -12.87
CA SER A 973 -26.67 21.27 -12.80
C SER A 973 -25.49 20.30 -12.67
N ARG A 974 -24.44 20.54 -13.46
CA ARG A 974 -23.12 19.96 -13.29
C ARG A 974 -22.38 20.79 -12.23
N ASP A 975 -22.44 20.29 -11.01
CA ASP A 975 -21.87 20.95 -9.84
C ASP A 975 -20.33 21.04 -9.88
N GLY A 976 -19.77 21.63 -8.83
CA GLY A 976 -18.33 21.73 -8.65
C GLY A 976 -17.64 20.38 -8.55
N GLN A 977 -18.31 19.30 -8.12
CA GLN A 977 -17.69 17.97 -8.10
C GLN A 977 -17.49 17.39 -9.51
N ALA A 978 -18.40 17.67 -10.43
CA ALA A 978 -18.26 17.21 -11.81
C ALA A 978 -17.20 17.97 -12.61
N MET A 979 -16.96 19.24 -12.26
CA MET A 979 -16.26 20.20 -13.12
C MET A 979 -15.01 20.84 -12.50
N ASP A 980 -14.76 20.72 -11.19
CA ASP A 980 -13.63 21.34 -10.49
C ASP A 980 -12.27 20.96 -11.11
N GLN A 981 -12.03 19.66 -11.36
CA GLN A 981 -10.78 19.19 -11.96
C GLN A 981 -10.58 19.69 -13.40
N LEU A 982 -11.67 19.83 -14.17
CA LEU A 982 -11.61 20.40 -15.52
C LEU A 982 -11.23 21.89 -15.44
N ILE A 983 -11.83 22.64 -14.51
CA ILE A 983 -11.58 24.08 -14.31
C ILE A 983 -10.18 24.33 -13.73
N ALA A 984 -9.70 23.49 -12.82
CA ALA A 984 -8.35 23.58 -12.28
C ALA A 984 -7.26 23.22 -13.32
N GLY A 985 -7.59 22.30 -14.24
CA GLY A 985 -6.66 21.69 -15.20
C GLY A 985 -5.71 22.65 -15.93
N PRO A 986 -6.19 23.75 -16.55
CA PRO A 986 -5.30 24.70 -17.24
C PRO A 986 -4.20 25.28 -16.33
N SER A 987 -4.53 25.60 -15.08
CA SER A 987 -3.56 26.15 -14.13
C SER A 987 -2.55 25.11 -13.63
N LEU A 988 -2.97 23.85 -13.46
CA LEU A 988 -2.08 22.74 -13.12
C LEU A 988 -1.05 22.52 -14.23
N LEU A 989 -1.52 22.50 -15.48
CA LEU A 989 -0.68 22.37 -16.68
C LEU A 989 0.33 23.51 -16.77
N ARG A 990 -0.11 24.76 -16.57
CA ARG A 990 0.76 25.94 -16.72
C ARG A 990 1.74 26.14 -15.56
N TYR A 991 1.24 26.18 -14.33
CA TYR A 991 2.02 26.64 -13.18
C TYR A 991 2.75 25.52 -12.44
N LEU A 992 2.30 24.27 -12.55
CA LEU A 992 2.94 23.14 -11.90
C LEU A 992 3.70 22.25 -12.89
N LEU A 993 3.17 22.05 -14.09
CA LEU A 993 3.76 21.20 -15.14
C LEU A 993 4.49 21.97 -16.26
N GLY A 994 4.58 23.30 -16.15
CA GLY A 994 5.38 24.14 -17.06
C GLY A 994 4.92 24.17 -18.52
N GLN A 995 3.67 23.79 -18.81
CA GLN A 995 3.11 23.80 -20.16
C GLN A 995 2.79 25.23 -20.64
N THR A 996 3.07 25.54 -21.90
CA THR A 996 2.90 26.88 -22.50
C THR A 996 2.10 26.82 -23.81
N GLY A 997 1.45 27.92 -24.22
CA GLY A 997 0.76 28.05 -25.51
C GLY A 997 -0.55 28.85 -25.41
N ASP A 998 -0.92 29.51 -26.51
CA ASP A 998 -2.09 30.41 -26.57
C ASP A 998 -3.41 29.67 -26.38
N ASP A 999 -3.49 28.44 -26.88
CA ASP A 999 -4.63 27.53 -26.68
C ASP A 999 -4.87 27.24 -25.19
N LEU A 1000 -3.80 27.02 -24.42
CA LEU A 1000 -3.85 26.77 -22.99
C LEU A 1000 -4.14 28.04 -22.18
N ILE A 1001 -3.62 29.19 -22.63
CA ILE A 1001 -3.96 30.50 -22.06
C ILE A 1001 -5.45 30.79 -22.24
N ALA A 1002 -5.98 30.55 -23.45
CA ALA A 1002 -7.41 30.69 -23.74
C ALA A 1002 -8.25 29.77 -22.85
N ALA A 1003 -7.88 28.49 -22.73
CA ALA A 1003 -8.58 27.54 -21.87
C ALA A 1003 -8.58 27.99 -20.40
N GLN A 1004 -7.47 28.52 -19.89
CA GLN A 1004 -7.43 29.06 -18.53
C GLN A 1004 -8.30 30.31 -18.37
N SER A 1005 -8.31 31.21 -19.36
CA SER A 1005 -9.17 32.40 -19.33
C SER A 1005 -10.65 32.02 -19.28
N THR A 1006 -11.07 31.06 -20.10
CA THR A 1006 -12.44 30.52 -20.08
C THR A 1006 -12.78 29.85 -18.75
N ALA A 1007 -11.90 28.98 -18.23
CA ALA A 1007 -12.11 28.31 -16.94
C ALA A 1007 -12.19 29.29 -15.76
N ASN A 1008 -11.34 30.31 -15.74
CA ASN A 1008 -11.40 31.38 -14.73
C ASN A 1008 -12.73 32.14 -14.84
N GLY A 1009 -13.17 32.48 -16.05
CA GLY A 1009 -14.46 33.15 -16.28
C GLY A 1009 -15.67 32.32 -15.80
N TRP A 1010 -15.66 31.00 -16.04
CA TRP A 1010 -16.65 30.07 -15.49
C TRP A 1010 -16.66 30.09 -13.97
N ARG A 1011 -15.48 29.98 -13.35
CA ARG A 1011 -15.33 29.99 -11.89
C ARG A 1011 -15.79 31.31 -11.28
N ASP A 1012 -15.43 32.45 -11.86
CA ASP A 1012 -15.80 33.77 -11.36
C ASP A 1012 -17.30 34.03 -11.50
N THR A 1013 -17.92 33.56 -12.59
CA THR A 1013 -19.37 33.57 -12.76
C THR A 1013 -20.04 32.81 -11.62
N LYS A 1014 -19.60 31.58 -11.34
CA LYS A 1014 -20.16 30.78 -10.22
C LYS A 1014 -19.88 31.40 -8.87
N LYS A 1015 -18.72 32.02 -8.68
CA LYS A 1015 -18.37 32.69 -7.44
C LYS A 1015 -19.31 33.87 -7.19
N ALA A 1016 -19.58 34.67 -8.21
CA ALA A 1016 -20.54 35.77 -8.13
C ALA A 1016 -21.97 35.27 -7.86
N GLU A 1017 -22.41 34.22 -8.56
CA GLU A 1017 -23.72 33.59 -8.33
C GLU A 1017 -23.89 33.08 -6.89
N GLU A 1018 -22.87 32.46 -6.30
CA GLU A 1018 -22.93 32.03 -4.90
C GLU A 1018 -22.87 33.20 -3.92
N LEU A 1019 -22.00 34.20 -4.14
CA LEU A 1019 -21.92 35.38 -3.28
C LEU A 1019 -23.25 36.16 -3.24
N ALA A 1020 -23.98 36.20 -4.36
CA ALA A 1020 -25.30 36.83 -4.43
C ALA A 1020 -26.36 36.17 -3.52
N LYS A 1021 -26.11 34.93 -3.05
CA LYS A 1021 -27.00 34.23 -2.11
C LYS A 1021 -26.84 34.68 -0.66
N GLY A 1022 -25.85 35.54 -0.34
CA GLY A 1022 -25.59 36.01 1.01
C GLY A 1022 -25.29 34.86 1.98
N GLU A 1023 -26.05 34.77 3.07
CA GLU A 1023 -25.90 33.69 4.08
C GLU A 1023 -26.15 32.28 3.53
N GLN A 1024 -26.74 32.16 2.33
CA GLN A 1024 -26.92 30.88 1.63
C GLN A 1024 -25.77 30.54 0.67
N ALA A 1025 -24.70 31.33 0.57
CA ALA A 1025 -23.58 31.00 -0.28
C ALA A 1025 -22.95 29.65 0.13
N GLY A 1026 -22.53 28.85 -0.85
CA GLY A 1026 -21.98 27.49 -0.60
C GLY A 1026 -23.03 26.39 -0.61
N SER A 1027 -24.32 26.72 -0.81
CA SER A 1027 -25.42 25.76 -0.99
C SER A 1027 -25.67 25.32 -2.44
N GLY A 1028 -24.96 25.91 -3.42
CA GLY A 1028 -25.09 25.53 -4.84
C GLY A 1028 -23.84 24.92 -5.46
N TRP A 1029 -23.21 25.64 -6.41
CA TRP A 1029 -22.23 25.01 -7.31
C TRP A 1029 -20.96 24.54 -6.57
N PHE A 1030 -20.50 25.31 -5.57
CA PHE A 1030 -19.29 25.00 -4.81
C PHE A 1030 -19.54 24.11 -3.58
N THR A 1031 -20.74 23.56 -3.41
CA THR A 1031 -21.10 22.77 -2.24
C THR A 1031 -20.12 21.61 -1.97
N CYS A 1032 -19.63 20.96 -3.03
CA CYS A 1032 -18.65 19.88 -2.97
C CYS A 1032 -17.19 20.32 -3.23
N LEU A 1033 -16.90 21.63 -3.29
CA LEU A 1033 -15.56 22.15 -3.63
C LEU A 1033 -14.56 21.95 -2.50
N GLN A 1034 -13.53 21.18 -2.82
CA GLN A 1034 -12.41 20.86 -1.95
C GLN A 1034 -11.23 21.84 -2.07
N ALA A 1035 -10.44 21.96 -1.00
CA ALA A 1035 -9.27 22.85 -0.97
C ALA A 1035 -8.27 22.57 -2.13
N THR A 1036 -8.04 21.29 -2.45
CA THR A 1036 -7.06 20.87 -3.46
C THR A 1036 -7.59 20.76 -4.89
N ASN A 1037 -8.90 20.93 -5.09
CA ASN A 1037 -9.49 20.89 -6.44
C ASN A 1037 -9.68 22.29 -7.02
N ASN A 1038 -9.01 23.28 -6.42
CA ASN A 1038 -8.96 24.64 -6.93
C ASN A 1038 -7.83 24.81 -7.94
N PRO A 1039 -7.86 25.88 -8.76
CA PRO A 1039 -6.72 26.25 -9.59
C PRO A 1039 -5.43 26.41 -8.78
N ALA A 1040 -4.30 26.00 -9.35
CA ALA A 1040 -2.98 26.27 -8.79
C ALA A 1040 -2.68 27.77 -8.84
N LYS A 1041 -1.94 28.25 -7.83
CA LYS A 1041 -1.52 29.66 -7.77
C LYS A 1041 -0.37 29.95 -8.73
N ALA A 1042 -0.38 31.12 -9.37
CA ALA A 1042 0.68 31.55 -10.28
C ALA A 1042 2.06 31.65 -9.60
N VAL A 1043 2.11 31.92 -8.28
CA VAL A 1043 3.35 31.95 -7.48
C VAL A 1043 4.10 30.61 -7.44
N GLN A 1044 3.51 29.57 -8.04
CA GLN A 1044 4.10 28.24 -8.13
C GLN A 1044 4.98 28.05 -9.38
N SER A 1045 4.88 28.91 -10.40
CA SER A 1045 5.61 28.74 -11.66
C SER A 1045 7.12 28.94 -11.52
#